data_AF-A0A2N9MW97-F1
#
_entry.id   AF-A0A2N9MW97-F1
#
_cell.length_a   1.000
_cell.length_b   1.000
_cell.length_c   1.000
_cell.angle_alpha   90.00
_cell.angle_beta   90.00
_cell.angle_gamma   90.00
#
_symmetry.space_group_name_H-M   'P 1'
#
loop_
_entity.id
_entity.type
_entity.pdbx_description
1 polymer ?
#
loop_
_entity_poly.entity_id
_entity_poly.type
_entity_poly.pdbx_seq_one_letter_code
_entity_poly.pdbx_strand_id
1 'polypeptide(L)'
;MTIQQVFRGMARLFRRERFAADLDEEMRLHMELRARKLRDAGVAAEEADNAARRRFGNQALLHEVSTEVWGWTGWEHGVRDVHYAFRALRKTPGFTSVAVCTLAVGLGMNTAVFSIVNAVMIRKLPFAHPDELVAVWPRNTTGKGGDSPHNVAAPADLAYWQQAAAFSGIAGFADVQMNLTGLGAPARIPGDAVTWNFFSVLGVQPERGRAILPDEDRPGGNLVTVISYEFWQSRLGGDPNVLHRAIMLDGSSYQIVGILPPGFQSPDQFGKQDPIEYYVPAAYSKELLASHGDFEIRVVGRLKAGNSIHTAQSQLDAISVSLGRQFAEERNFRATLTPLSDSVVWGFKDSLVALLGAAGLIVLITCVNVANLLLVRAVSRRHETSVRFALGAGRLRIVRQFLAESLIVAVAGCAAGLLLGTGIMRLLVSIAPAEIPRIGSVTMDWRVFGMATILATLTGIAFGLAPAWQASRTNPSESMKASGRNPGGPSQARWRQALTVAELALSTILLIGAGLLLNSFVRLMKVDLGFQPERVLAMAVNLPETRYRTGGQRLQFFQELEQRVSSLPGVQAAAFANRFPLRHGWGSGVIVDTAPEALGVSDFQAVSTGYFVPGRQHGLLRHVEDRAARGPLVHGPGPRWGASRRHREPGVCARQISQSGGDRPSLAARFQRALGEHRRSSQRYPPGW
;
A
#
# COMPACT_ATOMS: atom_id res chain seq x y z
N MET A 1 19.05 22.08 -28.34
CA MET A 1 20.27 21.42 -28.86
C MET A 1 19.89 20.02 -29.32
N THR A 2 19.96 19.74 -30.61
CA THR A 2 19.58 18.45 -31.19
C THR A 2 20.70 17.42 -31.01
N ILE A 3 20.36 16.13 -30.84
CA ILE A 3 21.31 15.01 -30.69
C ILE A 3 22.34 14.96 -31.85
N GLN A 4 21.95 15.40 -33.04
CA GLN A 4 22.84 15.53 -34.20
C GLN A 4 23.93 16.62 -34.03
N GLN A 5 23.67 17.70 -33.29
CA GLN A 5 24.69 18.71 -32.97
C GLN A 5 25.73 18.16 -31.98
N VAL A 6 25.30 17.31 -31.04
CA VAL A 6 26.18 16.66 -30.06
C VAL A 6 27.12 15.66 -30.74
N PHE A 7 26.59 14.82 -31.64
CA PHE A 7 27.40 13.86 -32.40
C PHE A 7 28.37 14.54 -33.39
N ARG A 8 27.94 15.62 -34.07
CA ARG A 8 28.84 16.42 -34.92
C ARG A 8 29.93 17.14 -34.11
N GLY A 9 29.63 17.55 -32.87
CA GLY A 9 30.61 18.10 -31.93
C GLY A 9 31.68 17.08 -31.53
N MET A 10 31.28 15.86 -31.17
CA MET A 10 32.19 14.76 -30.83
C MET A 10 33.08 14.32 -32.01
N ALA A 11 32.52 14.21 -33.22
CA ALA A 11 33.27 13.78 -34.40
C ALA A 11 34.33 14.81 -34.87
N ARG A 12 34.13 16.11 -34.56
CA ARG A 12 35.10 17.18 -34.85
C ARG A 12 36.26 17.25 -33.85
N LEU A 13 36.07 16.75 -32.63
CA LEU A 13 37.09 16.70 -31.59
C LEU A 13 38.27 15.78 -31.97
N PHE A 14 38.00 14.73 -32.75
CA PHE A 14 39.01 13.82 -33.29
C PHE A 14 39.82 14.39 -34.48
N ARG A 15 39.45 15.55 -35.04
CA ARG A 15 40.18 16.20 -36.15
C ARG A 15 40.85 17.52 -35.75
N ARG A 16 41.05 17.74 -34.46
CA ARG A 16 41.61 18.98 -33.89
C ARG A 16 42.93 19.39 -34.53
N GLU A 17 43.88 18.46 -34.66
CA GLU A 17 45.20 18.75 -35.22
C GLU A 17 45.12 19.13 -36.71
N ARG A 18 44.20 18.52 -37.47
CA ARG A 18 43.98 18.87 -38.89
C ARG A 18 43.42 20.27 -39.05
N PHE A 19 42.42 20.65 -38.26
CA PHE A 19 41.84 21.99 -38.37
C PHE A 19 42.79 23.10 -37.87
N ALA A 20 43.62 22.83 -36.86
CA ALA A 20 44.65 23.78 -36.43
C ALA A 20 45.72 23.94 -37.51
N ALA A 21 46.15 22.84 -38.13
CA ALA A 21 47.08 22.86 -39.25
C ALA A 21 46.50 23.56 -40.48
N ASP A 22 45.23 23.31 -40.82
CA ASP A 22 44.52 23.95 -41.94
C ASP A 22 44.41 25.47 -41.71
N LEU A 23 44.15 25.93 -40.49
CA LEU A 23 44.09 27.36 -40.15
C LEU A 23 45.47 28.03 -40.25
N ASP A 24 46.52 27.38 -39.75
CA ASP A 24 47.89 27.88 -39.86
C ASP A 24 48.32 27.96 -41.33
N GLU A 25 47.93 26.97 -42.14
CA GLU A 25 48.20 26.93 -43.57
C GLU A 25 47.41 28.02 -44.33
N GLU A 26 46.14 28.23 -44.00
CA GLU A 26 45.29 29.26 -44.60
C GLU A 26 45.77 30.67 -44.23
N MET A 27 46.20 30.89 -42.98
CA MET A 27 46.83 32.14 -42.53
C MET A 27 48.16 32.38 -43.25
N ARG A 28 48.98 31.34 -43.43
CA ARG A 28 50.26 31.44 -44.15
C ARG A 28 50.03 31.78 -45.63
N LEU A 29 49.10 31.09 -46.29
CA LEU A 29 48.71 31.35 -47.67
C LEU A 29 48.22 32.79 -47.85
N HIS A 30 47.38 33.29 -46.94
CA HIS A 30 46.88 34.66 -47.01
C HIS A 30 47.98 35.72 -46.85
N MET A 31 49.00 35.45 -46.03
CA MET A 31 50.17 36.33 -45.89
C MET A 31 51.03 36.30 -47.15
N GLU A 32 51.30 35.12 -47.71
CA GLU A 32 52.09 34.98 -48.94
C GLU A 32 51.40 35.62 -50.15
N LEU A 33 50.09 35.45 -50.28
CA LEU A 33 49.30 36.06 -51.36
C LEU A 33 49.31 37.60 -51.29
N ARG A 34 49.33 38.15 -50.08
CA ARG A 34 49.43 39.61 -49.87
C ARG A 34 50.83 40.13 -50.12
N ALA A 35 51.85 39.41 -49.67
CA ALA A 35 53.25 39.72 -49.98
C ALA A 35 53.48 39.72 -51.51
N ARG A 36 52.95 38.73 -52.23
CA ARG A 36 52.98 38.68 -53.69
C ARG A 36 52.29 39.87 -54.33
N LYS A 37 51.06 40.22 -53.92
CA LYS A 37 50.36 41.41 -54.43
C LYS A 37 51.13 42.73 -54.22
N LEU A 38 51.86 42.86 -53.11
CA LEU A 38 52.70 44.02 -52.86
C LEU A 38 53.96 44.02 -53.73
N ARG A 39 54.55 42.86 -53.99
CA ARG A 39 55.67 42.70 -54.94
C ARG A 39 55.23 42.99 -56.38
N ASP A 40 54.06 42.51 -56.79
CA ASP A 40 53.46 42.77 -58.11
C ASP A 40 53.12 44.27 -58.29
N ALA A 41 52.91 44.99 -57.19
CA ALA A 41 52.73 46.45 -57.17
C ALA A 41 54.05 47.25 -57.10
N GLY A 42 55.21 46.58 -57.20
CA GLY A 42 56.52 47.22 -57.28
C GLY A 42 57.24 47.45 -55.95
N VAL A 43 56.76 46.88 -54.83
CA VAL A 43 57.41 47.00 -53.52
C VAL A 43 58.56 45.99 -53.40
N ALA A 44 59.71 46.43 -52.86
CA ALA A 44 60.86 45.56 -52.62
C ALA A 44 60.48 44.35 -51.73
N ALA A 45 61.02 43.17 -52.04
CA ALA A 45 60.55 41.89 -51.47
C ALA A 45 60.57 41.84 -49.93
N GLU A 46 61.59 42.43 -49.30
CA GLU A 46 61.74 42.48 -47.85
C GLU A 46 60.72 43.44 -47.20
N GLU A 47 60.39 44.53 -47.89
CA GLU A 47 59.42 45.52 -47.44
C GLU A 47 57.98 45.02 -47.61
N ALA A 48 57.71 44.26 -48.68
CA ALA A 48 56.44 43.61 -48.94
C ALA A 48 56.08 42.57 -47.86
N ASP A 49 57.04 41.76 -47.41
CA ASP A 49 56.83 40.75 -46.35
C ASP A 49 56.59 41.41 -44.99
N ASN A 50 57.36 42.44 -44.67
CA ASN A 50 57.20 43.18 -43.43
C ASN A 50 55.88 43.98 -43.39
N ALA A 51 55.46 44.58 -44.50
CA ALA A 51 54.18 45.26 -44.63
C ALA A 51 52.99 44.28 -44.55
N ALA A 52 53.12 43.09 -45.15
CA ALA A 52 52.12 42.04 -45.04
C ALA A 52 51.92 41.59 -43.58
N ARG A 53 53.01 41.39 -42.82
CA ARG A 53 52.95 41.02 -41.39
C ARG A 53 52.32 42.12 -40.52
N ARG A 54 52.73 43.37 -40.67
CA ARG A 54 52.17 44.50 -39.90
C ARG A 54 50.67 44.68 -40.12
N ARG A 55 50.20 44.46 -41.36
CA ARG A 55 48.80 44.63 -41.75
C ARG A 55 47.93 43.40 -41.47
N PHE A 56 48.53 42.22 -41.30
CA PHE A 56 47.82 41.00 -40.88
C PHE A 56 47.44 41.03 -39.39
N GLY A 57 48.18 41.78 -38.57
CA GLY A 57 47.88 41.99 -37.16
C GLY A 57 48.42 40.88 -36.25
N ASN A 58 47.96 40.86 -34.99
CA ASN A 58 48.42 39.90 -33.99
C ASN A 58 47.86 38.50 -34.29
N GLN A 59 48.72 37.61 -34.79
CA GLN A 59 48.37 36.23 -35.13
C GLN A 59 47.86 35.44 -33.93
N ALA A 60 48.40 35.67 -32.73
CA ALA A 60 47.96 34.97 -31.53
C ALA A 60 46.52 35.34 -31.15
N LEU A 61 46.14 36.61 -31.36
CA LEU A 61 44.77 37.10 -31.10
C LEU A 61 43.77 36.51 -32.11
N LEU A 62 44.16 36.40 -33.40
CA LEU A 62 43.32 35.79 -34.43
C LEU A 62 43.14 34.28 -34.20
N HIS A 63 44.19 33.60 -33.74
CA HIS A 63 44.10 32.21 -33.29
C HIS A 63 43.10 32.06 -32.14
N GLU A 64 43.24 32.90 -31.11
CA GLU A 64 42.39 32.87 -29.91
C GLU A 64 40.90 33.11 -30.24
N VAL A 65 40.60 34.14 -31.05
CA VAL A 65 39.23 34.47 -31.48
C VAL A 65 38.62 33.37 -32.36
N SER A 66 39.40 32.81 -33.29
CA SER A 66 38.93 31.73 -34.18
C SER A 66 38.62 30.45 -33.40
N THR A 67 39.43 30.14 -32.39
CA THR A 67 39.24 28.99 -31.51
C THR A 67 38.00 29.15 -30.62
N GLU A 68 37.65 30.39 -30.23
CA GLU A 68 36.46 30.70 -29.45
C GLU A 68 35.15 30.50 -30.25
N VAL A 69 35.17 30.82 -31.55
CA VAL A 69 34.00 30.70 -32.46
C VAL A 69 33.65 29.24 -32.78
N TRP A 70 34.61 28.31 -32.72
CA TRP A 70 34.41 26.90 -33.10
C TRP A 70 33.62 26.06 -32.07
N GLY A 71 33.30 26.61 -30.88
CA GLY A 71 32.45 25.96 -29.88
C GLY A 71 33.05 24.73 -29.19
N TRP A 72 34.30 24.35 -29.50
CA TRP A 72 35.05 23.25 -28.88
C TRP A 72 35.42 23.54 -27.43
N THR A 73 35.70 24.81 -27.13
CA THR A 73 35.92 25.33 -25.77
C THR A 73 34.76 24.96 -24.83
N GLY A 74 33.53 25.01 -25.32
CA GLY A 74 32.33 24.60 -24.58
C GLY A 74 32.41 23.17 -24.03
N TRP A 75 32.81 22.19 -24.85
CA TRP A 75 32.90 20.78 -24.44
C TRP A 75 34.14 20.49 -23.59
N GLU A 76 35.31 21.02 -23.97
CA GLU A 76 36.54 20.87 -23.19
C GLU A 76 36.42 21.48 -21.78
N HIS A 77 35.80 22.66 -21.67
CA HIS A 77 35.50 23.25 -20.37
C HIS A 77 34.56 22.35 -19.55
N GLY A 78 33.57 21.71 -20.17
CA GLY A 78 32.66 20.79 -19.47
C GLY A 78 33.36 19.55 -18.91
N VAL A 79 34.18 18.88 -19.72
CA VAL A 79 34.94 17.70 -19.26
C VAL A 79 35.92 18.08 -18.15
N ARG A 80 36.59 19.22 -18.30
CA ARG A 80 37.53 19.73 -17.31
C ARG A 80 36.83 20.15 -16.02
N ASP A 81 35.63 20.73 -16.10
CA ASP A 81 34.79 21.07 -14.96
C ASP A 81 34.32 19.83 -14.21
N VAL A 82 33.95 18.75 -14.91
CA VAL A 82 33.59 17.45 -14.29
C VAL A 82 34.79 16.83 -13.60
N HIS A 83 35.96 16.82 -14.24
CA HIS A 83 37.18 16.26 -13.66
C HIS A 83 37.63 17.05 -12.43
N TYR A 84 37.52 18.39 -12.52
CA TYR A 84 37.79 19.28 -11.40
C TYR A 84 36.78 19.08 -10.26
N ALA A 85 35.50 18.97 -10.58
CA ALA A 85 34.43 18.72 -9.63
C ALA A 85 34.64 17.39 -8.87
N PHE A 86 35.01 16.32 -9.58
CA PHE A 86 35.34 15.04 -8.96
C PHE A 86 36.55 15.15 -8.01
N ARG A 87 37.62 15.83 -8.44
CA ARG A 87 38.79 16.07 -7.59
C ARG A 87 38.45 16.93 -6.37
N ALA A 88 37.60 17.93 -6.53
CA ALA A 88 37.12 18.79 -5.46
C ALA A 88 36.28 18.02 -4.43
N LEU A 89 35.40 17.12 -4.90
CA LEU A 89 34.58 16.27 -4.03
C LEU A 89 35.41 15.24 -3.25
N ARG A 90 36.47 14.68 -3.84
CA ARG A 90 37.43 13.80 -3.14
C ARG A 90 38.22 14.52 -2.05
N LYS A 91 38.43 15.84 -2.17
CA LYS A 91 39.09 16.66 -1.14
C LYS A 91 38.18 17.01 0.03
N THR A 92 36.86 16.86 -0.12
CA THR A 92 35.87 17.11 0.93
C THR A 92 35.02 15.86 1.21
N PRO A 93 35.63 14.74 1.65
CA PRO A 93 34.95 13.45 1.73
C PRO A 93 33.78 13.45 2.73
N GLY A 94 33.89 14.18 3.86
CA GLY A 94 32.82 14.27 4.84
C GLY A 94 31.54 14.90 4.28
N PHE A 95 31.67 16.05 3.62
CA PHE A 95 30.54 16.72 2.95
C PHE A 95 29.91 15.83 1.88
N THR A 96 30.75 15.25 1.00
CA THR A 96 30.27 14.43 -0.12
C THR A 96 29.52 13.21 0.40
N SER A 97 30.03 12.55 1.45
CA SER A 97 29.41 11.36 2.03
C SER A 97 28.06 11.70 2.67
N VAL A 98 27.97 12.79 3.46
CA VAL A 98 26.71 13.21 4.07
C VAL A 98 25.68 13.56 2.99
N ALA A 99 26.05 14.35 1.99
CA ALA A 99 25.15 14.74 0.91
C ALA A 99 24.64 13.52 0.11
N VAL A 100 25.54 12.59 -0.24
CA VAL A 100 25.17 11.36 -0.96
C VAL A 100 24.29 10.47 -0.10
N CYS A 101 24.60 10.27 1.19
CA CYS A 101 23.77 9.45 2.09
C CYS A 101 22.38 10.05 2.31
N THR A 102 22.28 11.37 2.52
CA THR A 102 20.98 12.04 2.69
C THR A 102 20.13 11.91 1.43
N LEU A 103 20.71 12.14 0.24
CA LEU A 103 20.02 11.92 -1.02
C LEU A 103 19.63 10.45 -1.21
N ALA A 104 20.53 9.52 -0.89
CA ALA A 104 20.29 8.10 -1.07
C ALA A 104 19.15 7.58 -0.19
N VAL A 105 19.12 7.96 1.10
CA VAL A 105 18.04 7.61 2.03
C VAL A 105 16.73 8.25 1.60
N GLY A 106 16.73 9.55 1.33
CA GLY A 106 15.53 10.27 0.92
C GLY A 106 14.94 9.75 -0.39
N LEU A 107 15.77 9.55 -1.42
CA LEU A 107 15.30 9.07 -2.72
C LEU A 107 14.90 7.59 -2.65
N GLY A 108 15.73 6.75 -2.04
CA GLY A 108 15.51 5.30 -1.97
C GLY A 108 14.29 4.92 -1.13
N MET A 109 14.17 5.49 0.08
CA MET A 109 13.05 5.19 0.98
C MET A 109 11.72 5.69 0.43
N ASN A 110 11.67 6.91 -0.09
CA ASN A 110 10.43 7.45 -0.67
C ASN A 110 10.00 6.69 -1.93
N THR A 111 10.96 6.28 -2.77
CA THR A 111 10.63 5.45 -3.94
C THR A 111 10.09 4.09 -3.52
N ALA A 112 10.67 3.46 -2.50
CA ALA A 112 10.17 2.17 -1.97
C ALA A 112 8.75 2.30 -1.40
N VAL A 113 8.51 3.29 -0.53
CA VAL A 113 7.19 3.55 0.06
C VAL A 113 6.15 3.84 -1.02
N PHE A 114 6.45 4.77 -1.93
CA PHE A 114 5.52 5.11 -3.00
C PHE A 114 5.28 3.92 -3.93
N SER A 115 6.27 3.08 -4.21
CA SER A 115 6.07 1.86 -5.02
C SER A 115 5.09 0.89 -4.36
N ILE A 116 5.15 0.72 -3.03
CA ILE A 116 4.20 -0.09 -2.26
C ILE A 116 2.80 0.52 -2.34
N VAL A 117 2.66 1.81 -2.01
CA VAL A 117 1.36 2.51 -2.08
C VAL A 117 0.79 2.46 -3.49
N ASN A 118 1.63 2.63 -4.51
CA ASN A 118 1.21 2.55 -5.91
C ASN A 118 0.73 1.14 -6.28
N ALA A 119 1.44 0.10 -5.87
CA ALA A 119 1.06 -1.28 -6.16
C ALA A 119 -0.26 -1.70 -5.47
N VAL A 120 -0.49 -1.19 -4.26
CA VAL A 120 -1.65 -1.55 -3.43
C VAL A 120 -2.86 -0.66 -3.71
N MET A 121 -2.71 0.66 -3.76
CA MET A 121 -3.83 1.62 -3.84
C MET A 121 -4.08 2.18 -5.24
N ILE A 122 -3.03 2.41 -6.04
CA ILE A 122 -3.14 3.21 -7.28
C ILE A 122 -3.25 2.32 -8.51
N ARG A 123 -2.59 1.16 -8.51
CA ARG A 123 -2.59 0.23 -9.65
C ARG A 123 -3.98 -0.37 -9.81
N LYS A 124 -4.64 -0.02 -10.91
CA LYS A 124 -5.96 -0.54 -11.28
C LYS A 124 -6.05 -2.06 -11.09
N LEU A 125 -7.20 -2.50 -10.58
CA LEU A 125 -7.52 -3.92 -10.47
C LEU A 125 -7.45 -4.57 -11.85
N PRO A 126 -7.03 -5.84 -11.97
CA PRO A 126 -6.84 -6.53 -13.24
C PRO A 126 -8.18 -7.02 -13.82
N PHE A 127 -9.21 -6.17 -13.76
CA PHE A 127 -10.56 -6.43 -14.24
C PHE A 127 -10.90 -5.46 -15.38
N ALA A 128 -11.81 -5.86 -16.27
CA ALA A 128 -12.30 -4.96 -17.31
C ALA A 128 -13.10 -3.81 -16.69
N HIS A 129 -12.78 -2.56 -17.06
CA HIS A 129 -13.42 -1.34 -16.54
C HIS A 129 -13.57 -1.33 -15.01
N PRO A 130 -12.47 -1.31 -14.24
CA PRO A 130 -12.52 -1.46 -12.79
C PRO A 130 -13.20 -0.28 -12.08
N ASP A 131 -13.27 0.88 -12.74
CA ASP A 131 -13.94 2.08 -12.24
C ASP A 131 -15.48 1.91 -12.17
N GLU A 132 -16.03 0.89 -12.84
CA GLU A 132 -17.46 0.53 -12.81
C GLU A 132 -17.80 -0.53 -11.76
N LEU A 133 -16.79 -1.14 -11.12
CA LEU A 133 -16.99 -2.21 -10.14
C LEU A 133 -17.17 -1.63 -8.73
N VAL A 134 -18.19 -2.12 -8.04
CA VAL A 134 -18.53 -1.73 -6.67
C VAL A 134 -18.78 -2.96 -5.80
N ALA A 135 -18.34 -2.90 -4.55
CA ALA A 135 -18.79 -3.81 -3.51
C ALA A 135 -20.15 -3.35 -2.98
N VAL A 136 -21.09 -4.28 -2.83
CA VAL A 136 -22.42 -4.05 -2.25
C VAL A 136 -22.47 -4.77 -0.91
N TRP A 137 -22.72 -4.05 0.17
CA TRP A 137 -22.66 -4.63 1.51
C TRP A 137 -23.72 -4.02 2.44
N PRO A 138 -24.27 -4.77 3.40
CA PRO A 138 -25.23 -4.24 4.34
C PRO A 138 -24.55 -3.42 5.43
N ARG A 139 -25.00 -2.17 5.60
CA ARG A 139 -24.64 -1.29 6.70
C ARG A 139 -25.73 -1.31 7.77
N ASN A 140 -25.35 -1.48 9.03
CA ASN A 140 -26.32 -1.43 10.13
C ASN A 140 -26.75 0.01 10.42
N THR A 141 -28.04 0.30 10.34
CA THR A 141 -28.63 1.63 10.55
C THR A 141 -28.82 1.99 12.03
N THR A 142 -28.66 1.04 12.96
CA THR A 142 -28.76 1.30 14.40
C THR A 142 -27.46 1.84 15.01
N GLY A 143 -26.38 1.91 14.23
CA GLY A 143 -25.05 2.26 14.73
C GLY A 143 -24.42 1.18 15.61
N LYS A 144 -25.07 0.02 15.76
CA LYS A 144 -24.53 -1.17 16.42
C LYS A 144 -23.89 -2.09 15.37
N GLY A 145 -22.60 -2.35 15.51
CA GLY A 145 -21.82 -3.14 14.55
C GLY A 145 -20.80 -2.30 13.77
N GLY A 146 -19.76 -2.94 13.25
CA GLY A 146 -18.74 -2.28 12.45
C GLY A 146 -19.22 -2.04 11.02
N ASP A 147 -19.00 -0.84 10.50
CA ASP A 147 -19.16 -0.54 9.09
C ASP A 147 -17.95 -1.10 8.33
N SER A 148 -18.15 -2.12 7.51
CA SER A 148 -17.07 -2.68 6.68
C SER A 148 -17.61 -3.08 5.29
N PRO A 149 -16.89 -2.76 4.20
CA PRO A 149 -17.24 -3.24 2.87
C PRO A 149 -17.09 -4.76 2.70
N HIS A 150 -16.52 -5.45 3.69
CA HIS A 150 -16.47 -6.91 3.74
C HIS A 150 -17.64 -7.54 4.51
N ASN A 151 -18.59 -6.73 5.00
CA ASN A 151 -19.81 -7.23 5.61
C ASN A 151 -20.56 -8.11 4.59
N VAL A 152 -20.93 -9.30 5.03
CA VAL A 152 -21.68 -10.28 4.25
C VAL A 152 -23.15 -9.86 4.19
N ALA A 153 -23.78 -10.09 3.04
CA ALA A 153 -25.17 -9.89 2.70
C ALA A 153 -25.95 -11.21 2.80
N ALA A 154 -27.28 -11.11 2.94
CA ALA A 154 -28.16 -12.27 2.81
C ALA A 154 -28.31 -12.66 1.34
N PRO A 155 -28.24 -13.95 0.97
CA PRO A 155 -28.51 -14.42 -0.38
C PRO A 155 -29.89 -13.98 -0.91
N ALA A 156 -30.90 -13.91 -0.04
CA ALA A 156 -32.23 -13.45 -0.40
C ALA A 156 -32.24 -11.99 -0.91
N ASP A 157 -31.37 -11.12 -0.40
CA ASP A 157 -31.29 -9.70 -0.81
C ASP A 157 -30.73 -9.53 -2.23
N LEU A 158 -29.88 -10.46 -2.66
CA LEU A 158 -29.22 -10.41 -3.96
C LEU A 158 -30.25 -10.35 -5.11
N ALA A 159 -31.33 -11.11 -5.03
CA ALA A 159 -32.38 -11.13 -6.05
C ALA A 159 -33.12 -9.79 -6.17
N TYR A 160 -33.24 -9.03 -5.07
CA TYR A 160 -33.83 -7.69 -5.09
C TYR A 160 -32.83 -6.66 -5.62
N TRP A 161 -31.57 -6.75 -5.21
CA TRP A 161 -30.53 -5.83 -5.69
C TRP A 161 -30.30 -5.98 -7.20
N GLN A 162 -30.37 -7.21 -7.73
CA GLN A 162 -30.26 -7.49 -9.16
C GLN A 162 -31.33 -6.80 -10.02
N GLN A 163 -32.43 -6.31 -9.44
CA GLN A 163 -33.47 -5.55 -10.15
C GLN A 163 -33.09 -4.07 -10.36
N ALA A 164 -32.03 -3.58 -9.71
CA ALA A 164 -31.60 -2.20 -9.82
C ALA A 164 -31.06 -1.87 -11.22
N ALA A 165 -31.79 -1.02 -11.96
CA ALA A 165 -31.48 -0.65 -13.33
C ALA A 165 -30.12 0.05 -13.52
N ALA A 166 -29.53 0.58 -12.45
CA ALA A 166 -28.21 1.22 -12.47
C ALA A 166 -27.06 0.24 -12.79
N PHE A 167 -27.27 -1.06 -12.56
CA PHE A 167 -26.27 -2.11 -12.73
C PHE A 167 -26.43 -2.85 -14.06
N SER A 168 -25.30 -3.24 -14.65
CA SER A 168 -25.26 -4.21 -15.75
C SER A 168 -25.36 -5.66 -15.23
N GLY A 169 -24.91 -5.89 -14.00
CA GLY A 169 -25.08 -7.14 -13.28
C GLY A 169 -24.58 -7.04 -11.83
N ILE A 170 -25.15 -7.88 -10.97
CA ILE A 170 -24.73 -8.04 -9.57
C ILE A 170 -24.58 -9.54 -9.30
N ALA A 171 -23.44 -9.92 -8.72
CA ALA A 171 -23.07 -11.29 -8.45
C ALA A 171 -22.74 -11.48 -6.96
N GLY A 172 -23.14 -12.63 -6.43
CA GLY A 172 -22.82 -13.07 -5.08
C GLY A 172 -21.68 -14.07 -5.10
N PHE A 173 -20.85 -14.05 -4.06
CA PHE A 173 -19.79 -15.02 -3.87
C PHE A 173 -19.46 -15.23 -2.40
N ALA A 174 -18.94 -16.40 -2.06
CA ALA A 174 -18.55 -16.75 -0.71
C ALA A 174 -17.33 -17.67 -0.71
N ASP A 175 -16.40 -17.42 0.22
CA ASP A 175 -15.27 -18.30 0.47
C ASP A 175 -15.76 -19.70 0.88
N VAL A 176 -15.31 -20.74 0.18
CA VAL A 176 -15.58 -22.13 0.52
C VAL A 176 -14.28 -22.93 0.61
N GLN A 177 -14.21 -23.91 1.52
CA GLN A 177 -13.05 -24.78 1.63
C GLN A 177 -13.50 -26.24 1.57
N MET A 178 -13.17 -26.90 0.47
CA MET A 178 -13.52 -28.30 0.22
C MET A 178 -12.29 -29.21 0.27
N ASN A 179 -12.51 -30.47 0.57
CA ASN A 179 -11.48 -31.50 0.55
C ASN A 179 -11.34 -32.06 -0.88
N LEU A 180 -10.17 -31.85 -1.48
CA LEU A 180 -9.79 -32.48 -2.73
C LEU A 180 -9.32 -33.91 -2.46
N THR A 181 -9.90 -34.86 -3.19
CA THR A 181 -9.50 -36.28 -3.15
C THR A 181 -9.29 -36.82 -4.58
N GLY A 182 -8.58 -37.95 -4.71
CA GLY A 182 -8.34 -38.60 -6.00
C GLY A 182 -7.20 -38.02 -6.85
N LEU A 183 -6.52 -36.97 -6.40
CA LEU A 183 -5.34 -36.36 -7.03
C LEU A 183 -4.13 -36.38 -6.08
N GLY A 184 -3.84 -37.55 -5.51
CA GLY A 184 -2.76 -37.74 -4.52
C GLY A 184 -3.28 -37.72 -3.07
N ALA A 185 -2.49 -37.15 -2.17
CA ALA A 185 -2.87 -37.02 -0.76
C ALA A 185 -4.10 -36.10 -0.62
N PRO A 186 -5.11 -36.48 0.19
CA PRO A 186 -6.24 -35.61 0.48
C PRO A 186 -5.76 -34.25 0.99
N ALA A 187 -6.22 -33.18 0.34
CA ALA A 187 -5.83 -31.82 0.66
C ALA A 187 -7.07 -30.94 0.78
N ARG A 188 -7.11 -30.10 1.80
CA ARG A 188 -8.15 -29.07 1.93
C ARG A 188 -7.70 -27.86 1.15
N ILE A 189 -8.47 -27.47 0.13
CA ILE A 189 -8.12 -26.40 -0.79
C ILE A 189 -9.12 -25.24 -0.69
N PRO A 190 -8.69 -23.97 -0.86
CA PRO A 190 -9.59 -22.82 -0.88
C PRO A 190 -10.26 -22.69 -2.25
N GLY A 191 -11.54 -22.36 -2.23
CA GLY A 191 -12.35 -22.07 -3.42
C GLY A 191 -13.36 -20.96 -3.14
N ASP A 192 -14.06 -20.53 -4.18
CA ASP A 192 -15.22 -19.65 -4.04
C ASP A 192 -16.48 -20.32 -4.59
N ALA A 193 -17.58 -20.22 -3.84
CA ALA A 193 -18.91 -20.44 -4.36
C ALA A 193 -19.38 -19.14 -5.01
N VAL A 194 -19.75 -19.16 -6.28
CA VAL A 194 -20.06 -17.95 -7.06
C VAL A 194 -21.37 -18.09 -7.82
N THR A 195 -22.12 -16.99 -7.97
CA THR A 195 -23.28 -17.00 -8.86
C THR A 195 -22.85 -17.12 -10.32
N TRP A 196 -23.72 -17.67 -11.19
CA TRP A 196 -23.39 -17.96 -12.60
C TRP A 196 -22.83 -16.75 -13.36
N ASN A 197 -23.29 -15.54 -13.02
CA ASN A 197 -22.90 -14.29 -13.67
C ASN A 197 -21.62 -13.65 -13.12
N PHE A 198 -20.98 -14.24 -12.10
CA PHE A 198 -19.83 -13.66 -11.40
C PHE A 198 -18.68 -13.26 -12.33
N PHE A 199 -18.22 -14.18 -13.19
CA PHE A 199 -17.14 -13.90 -14.13
C PHE A 199 -17.53 -12.83 -15.16
N SER A 200 -18.79 -12.82 -15.60
CA SER A 200 -19.32 -11.78 -16.51
C SER A 200 -19.36 -10.41 -15.84
N VAL A 201 -19.75 -10.34 -14.56
CA VAL A 201 -19.73 -9.09 -13.78
C VAL A 201 -18.30 -8.59 -13.62
N LEU A 202 -17.31 -9.46 -13.39
CA LEU A 202 -15.90 -9.07 -13.34
C LEU A 202 -15.27 -8.78 -14.72
N GLY A 203 -15.97 -9.14 -15.81
CA GLY A 203 -15.47 -9.00 -17.17
C GLY A 203 -14.29 -9.94 -17.47
N VAL A 204 -14.31 -11.12 -16.84
CA VAL A 204 -13.29 -12.16 -17.00
C VAL A 204 -13.88 -13.31 -17.81
N GLN A 205 -13.14 -13.73 -18.83
CA GLN A 205 -13.47 -14.91 -19.62
C GLN A 205 -12.44 -16.00 -19.32
N PRO A 206 -12.88 -17.26 -19.13
CA PRO A 206 -11.96 -18.39 -19.04
C PRO A 206 -11.03 -18.45 -20.26
N GLU A 207 -9.75 -18.70 -20.04
CA GLU A 207 -8.76 -18.88 -21.11
C GLU A 207 -9.08 -20.13 -21.94
N ARG A 208 -9.65 -21.15 -21.29
CA ARG A 208 -10.13 -22.38 -21.92
C ARG A 208 -11.47 -22.80 -21.34
N GLY A 209 -12.30 -23.41 -22.18
CA GLY A 209 -13.63 -23.89 -21.78
C GLY A 209 -14.65 -22.76 -21.69
N ARG A 210 -15.52 -22.81 -20.67
CA ARG A 210 -16.61 -21.86 -20.46
C ARG A 210 -16.79 -21.51 -18.98
N ALA A 211 -17.55 -20.44 -18.74
CA ALA A 211 -18.03 -20.09 -17.41
C ALA A 211 -19.22 -20.98 -16.97
N ILE A 212 -19.63 -20.80 -15.72
CA ILE A 212 -20.80 -21.46 -15.12
C ILE A 212 -22.08 -20.96 -15.82
N LEU A 213 -22.99 -21.88 -16.13
CA LEU A 213 -24.27 -21.56 -16.78
C LEU A 213 -25.38 -21.29 -15.75
N PRO A 214 -26.42 -20.50 -16.10
CA PRO A 214 -27.53 -20.19 -15.20
C PRO A 214 -28.29 -21.42 -14.67
N ASP A 215 -28.37 -22.50 -15.44
CA ASP A 215 -29.06 -23.73 -15.02
C ASP A 215 -28.21 -24.59 -14.07
N GLU A 216 -26.91 -24.34 -13.99
CA GLU A 216 -25.97 -25.01 -13.07
C GLU A 216 -25.95 -24.34 -11.69
N ASP A 217 -26.30 -23.04 -11.62
CA ASP A 217 -26.41 -22.25 -10.39
C ASP A 217 -27.82 -22.34 -9.78
N ARG A 218 -28.29 -23.58 -9.60
CA ARG A 218 -29.57 -23.90 -8.95
C ARG A 218 -29.40 -25.11 -8.05
N PRO A 219 -30.17 -25.23 -6.96
CA PRO A 219 -30.18 -26.45 -6.14
C PRO A 219 -30.42 -27.70 -6.98
N GLY A 220 -29.51 -28.65 -6.92
CA GLY A 220 -29.55 -29.89 -7.71
C GLY A 220 -29.11 -29.75 -9.18
N GLY A 221 -28.53 -28.60 -9.56
CA GLY A 221 -27.88 -28.42 -10.86
C GLY A 221 -26.66 -29.30 -11.05
N ASN A 222 -26.13 -29.34 -12.28
CA ASN A 222 -24.94 -30.12 -12.58
C ASN A 222 -23.73 -29.63 -11.76
N LEU A 223 -23.00 -30.57 -11.16
CA LEU A 223 -21.80 -30.28 -10.38
C LEU A 223 -20.65 -29.95 -11.32
N VAL A 224 -20.40 -28.66 -11.50
CA VAL A 224 -19.33 -28.13 -12.35
C VAL A 224 -18.38 -27.26 -11.57
N THR A 225 -17.15 -27.14 -12.05
CA THR A 225 -16.16 -26.25 -11.46
C THR A 225 -15.33 -25.55 -12.53
N VAL A 226 -14.97 -24.31 -12.25
CA VAL A 226 -13.96 -23.56 -12.99
C VAL A 226 -12.71 -23.53 -12.13
N ILE A 227 -11.55 -23.88 -12.68
CA ILE A 227 -10.29 -23.97 -11.92
C ILE A 227 -9.39 -22.76 -12.21
N SER A 228 -8.53 -22.42 -11.24
CA SER A 228 -7.49 -21.42 -11.46
C SER A 228 -6.40 -21.95 -12.40
N TYR A 229 -5.66 -21.04 -13.04
CA TYR A 229 -4.53 -21.40 -13.88
C TYR A 229 -3.45 -22.13 -13.06
N GLU A 230 -3.22 -21.69 -11.83
CA GLU A 230 -2.24 -22.25 -10.91
C GLU A 230 -2.62 -23.68 -10.49
N PHE A 231 -3.91 -23.97 -10.27
CA PHE A 231 -4.38 -25.33 -10.01
C PHE A 231 -4.11 -26.25 -11.20
N TRP A 232 -4.41 -25.77 -12.41
CA TRP A 232 -4.18 -26.51 -13.66
C TRP A 232 -2.69 -26.84 -13.86
N GLN A 233 -1.81 -25.88 -13.65
CA GLN A 233 -0.35 -26.07 -13.79
C GLN A 233 0.22 -26.96 -12.68
N SER A 234 -0.07 -26.66 -11.41
CA SER A 234 0.60 -27.28 -10.26
C SER A 234 0.09 -28.69 -9.95
N ARG A 235 -1.22 -28.94 -10.05
CA ARG A 235 -1.84 -30.22 -9.67
C ARG A 235 -2.17 -31.12 -10.85
N LEU A 236 -2.48 -30.54 -12.00
CA LEU A 236 -2.87 -31.28 -13.21
C LEU A 236 -1.78 -31.28 -14.29
N GLY A 237 -0.59 -30.74 -13.98
CA GLY A 237 0.58 -30.76 -14.85
C GLY A 237 0.41 -29.97 -16.16
N GLY A 238 -0.56 -29.06 -16.23
CA GLY A 238 -0.86 -28.31 -17.45
C GLY A 238 -1.48 -29.14 -18.57
N ASP A 239 -2.13 -30.27 -18.25
CA ASP A 239 -2.75 -31.17 -19.24
C ASP A 239 -3.75 -30.42 -20.15
N PRO A 240 -3.54 -30.35 -21.47
CA PRO A 240 -4.44 -29.64 -22.38
C PRO A 240 -5.84 -30.26 -22.49
N ASN A 241 -6.01 -31.54 -22.13
CA ASN A 241 -7.28 -32.28 -22.22
C ASN A 241 -8.03 -32.34 -20.88
N VAL A 242 -7.80 -31.37 -20.00
CA VAL A 242 -8.39 -31.34 -18.67
C VAL A 242 -9.89 -30.97 -18.64
N LEU A 243 -10.39 -30.32 -19.70
CA LEU A 243 -11.81 -29.97 -19.80
C LEU A 243 -12.67 -31.24 -19.78
N HIS A 244 -13.83 -31.16 -19.14
CA HIS A 244 -14.76 -32.26 -18.91
C HIS A 244 -14.26 -33.38 -17.99
N ARG A 245 -13.03 -33.31 -17.48
CA ARG A 245 -12.54 -34.23 -16.45
C ARG A 245 -13.21 -33.94 -15.12
N ALA A 246 -13.50 -34.99 -14.35
CA ALA A 246 -14.04 -34.87 -13.01
C ALA A 246 -12.94 -34.79 -11.94
N ILE A 247 -13.15 -33.95 -10.94
CA ILE A 247 -12.38 -33.91 -9.69
C ILE A 247 -13.30 -34.14 -8.50
N MET A 248 -12.79 -34.76 -7.43
CA MET A 248 -13.59 -35.04 -6.24
C MET A 248 -13.39 -33.93 -5.21
N LEU A 249 -14.43 -33.13 -4.98
CA LEU A 249 -14.49 -32.10 -3.95
C LEU A 249 -15.55 -32.49 -2.91
N ASP A 250 -15.15 -32.65 -1.64
CA ASP A 250 -16.00 -33.11 -0.54
C ASP A 250 -16.76 -34.43 -0.83
N GLY A 251 -16.13 -35.30 -1.62
CA GLY A 251 -16.68 -36.59 -2.02
C GLY A 251 -17.68 -36.54 -3.19
N SER A 252 -17.92 -35.35 -3.74
CA SER A 252 -18.77 -35.15 -4.91
C SER A 252 -17.94 -34.93 -6.18
N SER A 253 -18.42 -35.45 -7.30
CA SER A 253 -17.75 -35.41 -8.60
C SER A 253 -18.06 -34.11 -9.34
N TYR A 254 -17.13 -33.16 -9.35
CA TYR A 254 -17.25 -31.89 -10.08
C TYR A 254 -16.56 -31.96 -11.43
N GLN A 255 -17.28 -31.64 -12.50
CA GLN A 255 -16.73 -31.58 -13.85
C GLN A 255 -16.02 -30.24 -14.10
N ILE A 256 -14.78 -30.27 -14.57
CA ILE A 256 -14.04 -29.08 -14.96
C ILE A 256 -14.62 -28.54 -16.27
N VAL A 257 -15.22 -27.35 -16.24
CA VAL A 257 -15.85 -26.72 -17.43
C VAL A 257 -15.05 -25.54 -17.97
N GLY A 258 -14.12 -24.98 -17.19
CA GLY A 258 -13.29 -23.86 -17.62
C GLY A 258 -12.03 -23.69 -16.79
N ILE A 259 -11.05 -22.99 -17.38
CA ILE A 259 -9.77 -22.62 -16.77
C ILE A 259 -9.64 -21.11 -16.85
N LEU A 260 -9.40 -20.47 -15.71
CA LEU A 260 -9.22 -19.02 -15.64
C LEU A 260 -7.85 -18.58 -16.20
N PRO A 261 -7.74 -17.33 -16.67
CA PRO A 261 -6.46 -16.79 -17.13
C PRO A 261 -5.45 -16.68 -15.97
N PRO A 262 -4.13 -16.73 -16.27
CA PRO A 262 -3.07 -16.64 -15.28
C PRO A 262 -3.15 -15.32 -14.49
N GLY A 263 -2.99 -15.41 -13.17
CA GLY A 263 -3.01 -14.25 -12.28
C GLY A 263 -4.39 -13.66 -12.01
N PHE A 264 -5.49 -14.34 -12.41
CA PHE A 264 -6.82 -13.99 -11.93
C PHE A 264 -6.89 -14.11 -10.40
N GLN A 265 -7.48 -13.11 -9.75
CA GLN A 265 -7.73 -13.11 -8.32
C GLN A 265 -9.18 -12.70 -8.07
N SER A 266 -9.88 -13.45 -7.21
CA SER A 266 -11.21 -13.06 -6.75
C SER A 266 -11.13 -11.75 -5.95
N PRO A 267 -12.16 -10.89 -5.92
CA PRO A 267 -12.13 -9.64 -5.16
C PRO A 267 -11.75 -9.79 -3.69
N ASP A 268 -12.07 -10.93 -3.07
CA ASP A 268 -11.73 -11.21 -1.68
C ASP A 268 -10.37 -11.89 -1.47
N GLN A 269 -9.71 -12.28 -2.55
CA GLN A 269 -8.39 -12.89 -2.52
C GLN A 269 -7.28 -11.85 -2.39
N PHE A 270 -7.57 -10.58 -2.73
CA PHE A 270 -6.61 -9.50 -2.55
C PHE A 270 -6.27 -9.33 -1.06
N GLY A 271 -5.06 -9.74 -0.67
CA GLY A 271 -4.61 -9.71 0.72
C GLY A 271 -4.83 -11.02 1.49
N LYS A 272 -5.13 -12.12 0.79
CA LYS A 272 -5.10 -13.47 1.37
C LYS A 272 -3.87 -14.23 0.87
N GLN A 273 -3.30 -15.06 1.74
CA GLN A 273 -2.13 -15.88 1.44
C GLN A 273 -2.48 -17.06 0.54
N ASP A 274 -3.60 -17.72 0.84
CA ASP A 274 -4.01 -18.92 0.12
C ASP A 274 -4.69 -18.55 -1.20
N PRO A 275 -4.16 -18.99 -2.35
CA PRO A 275 -4.79 -18.72 -3.62
C PRO A 275 -6.07 -19.54 -3.74
N ILE A 276 -7.09 -18.94 -4.34
CA ILE A 276 -8.33 -19.64 -4.67
C ILE A 276 -8.03 -20.58 -5.83
N GLU A 277 -8.21 -21.88 -5.59
CA GLU A 277 -7.82 -22.94 -6.52
C GLU A 277 -8.98 -23.33 -7.46
N TYR A 278 -10.22 -23.11 -7.03
CA TYR A 278 -11.42 -23.51 -7.77
C TYR A 278 -12.62 -22.60 -7.48
N TYR A 279 -13.59 -22.65 -8.38
CA TYR A 279 -14.85 -21.91 -8.30
C TYR A 279 -15.99 -22.88 -8.60
N VAL A 280 -17.00 -22.92 -7.73
CA VAL A 280 -18.21 -23.75 -7.89
C VAL A 280 -19.45 -22.88 -7.96
N PRO A 281 -20.55 -23.34 -8.58
CA PRO A 281 -21.83 -22.65 -8.50
C PRO A 281 -22.26 -22.48 -7.04
N ALA A 282 -22.77 -21.29 -6.71
CA ALA A 282 -23.30 -21.01 -5.38
C ALA A 282 -24.52 -21.86 -5.08
N ALA A 283 -25.42 -22.03 -6.06
CA ALA A 283 -26.59 -22.91 -6.01
C ALA A 283 -27.35 -22.80 -4.68
N TYR A 284 -27.59 -21.56 -4.22
CA TYR A 284 -28.18 -21.27 -2.91
C TYR A 284 -29.46 -22.07 -2.69
N SER A 285 -29.59 -22.68 -1.51
CA SER A 285 -30.75 -23.47 -1.13
C SER A 285 -32.02 -22.60 -1.08
N LYS A 286 -33.19 -23.23 -1.17
CA LYS A 286 -34.47 -22.50 -1.10
C LYS A 286 -34.65 -21.81 0.25
N GLU A 287 -34.10 -22.41 1.30
CA GLU A 287 -34.12 -21.89 2.66
C GLU A 287 -33.29 -20.61 2.78
N LEU A 288 -32.05 -20.60 2.25
CA LEU A 288 -31.19 -19.41 2.24
C LEU A 288 -31.75 -18.28 1.38
N LEU A 289 -32.42 -18.63 0.27
CA LEU A 289 -33.09 -17.65 -0.59
C LEU A 289 -34.37 -17.07 0.03
N ALA A 290 -34.91 -17.70 1.08
CA ALA A 290 -36.06 -17.22 1.83
C ALA A 290 -35.68 -16.44 3.09
N SER A 291 -34.44 -16.57 3.57
CA SER A 291 -33.95 -15.94 4.79
C SER A 291 -33.26 -14.60 4.51
N HIS A 292 -33.76 -13.51 5.12
CA HIS A 292 -33.16 -12.18 5.01
C HIS A 292 -32.23 -11.83 6.19
N GLY A 293 -32.15 -12.72 7.19
CA GLY A 293 -31.26 -12.59 8.36
C GLY A 293 -29.95 -13.36 8.25
N ASP A 294 -29.82 -14.30 7.29
CA ASP A 294 -28.63 -15.14 7.14
C ASP A 294 -27.59 -14.48 6.23
N PHE A 295 -26.68 -13.72 6.85
CA PHE A 295 -25.61 -13.01 6.15
C PHE A 295 -24.42 -13.93 5.86
N GLU A 296 -24.34 -14.44 4.63
CA GLU A 296 -23.32 -15.44 4.25
C GLU A 296 -22.47 -15.05 3.03
N ILE A 297 -22.93 -14.11 2.21
CA ILE A 297 -22.33 -13.87 0.88
C ILE A 297 -21.75 -12.47 0.76
N ARG A 298 -20.65 -12.30 0.04
CA ARG A 298 -20.21 -10.99 -0.43
C ARG A 298 -20.81 -10.72 -1.79
N VAL A 299 -20.98 -9.45 -2.12
CA VAL A 299 -21.67 -9.04 -3.34
C VAL A 299 -20.84 -8.02 -4.11
N VAL A 300 -20.66 -8.29 -5.40
CA VAL A 300 -20.00 -7.38 -6.34
C VAL A 300 -20.99 -6.98 -7.43
N GLY A 301 -21.02 -5.69 -7.76
CA GLY A 301 -21.84 -5.14 -8.82
C GLY A 301 -21.00 -4.43 -9.87
N ARG A 302 -21.44 -4.46 -11.12
CA ARG A 302 -20.92 -3.63 -12.20
C ARG A 302 -21.96 -2.57 -12.58
N LEU A 303 -21.60 -1.31 -12.44
CA LEU A 303 -22.42 -0.19 -12.91
C LEU A 303 -22.52 -0.18 -14.44
N LYS A 304 -23.65 0.29 -14.98
CA LYS A 304 -23.72 0.59 -16.42
C LYS A 304 -22.83 1.79 -16.74
N ALA A 305 -22.27 1.80 -17.95
CA ALA A 305 -21.43 2.90 -18.42
C ALA A 305 -22.14 4.26 -18.24
N GLY A 306 -21.46 5.22 -17.59
CA GLY A 306 -21.98 6.56 -17.34
C GLY A 306 -22.85 6.72 -16.08
N ASN A 307 -23.23 5.64 -15.38
CA ASN A 307 -23.93 5.76 -14.12
C ASN A 307 -22.98 6.10 -12.96
N SER A 308 -23.42 7.04 -12.11
CA SER A 308 -22.69 7.37 -10.89
C SER A 308 -23.03 6.41 -9.74
N ILE A 309 -22.10 6.24 -8.80
CA ILE A 309 -22.33 5.51 -7.55
C ILE A 309 -23.52 6.11 -6.79
N HIS A 310 -23.70 7.43 -6.82
CA HIS A 310 -24.82 8.10 -6.15
C HIS A 310 -26.18 7.68 -6.73
N THR A 311 -26.28 7.56 -8.06
CA THR A 311 -27.48 7.08 -8.74
C THR A 311 -27.78 5.62 -8.42
N ALA A 312 -26.75 4.78 -8.33
CA ALA A 312 -26.92 3.39 -7.95
C ALA A 312 -27.31 3.23 -6.47
N GLN A 313 -26.71 4.05 -5.59
CA GLN A 313 -27.02 4.07 -4.16
C GLN A 313 -28.48 4.47 -3.91
N SER A 314 -29.01 5.48 -4.62
CA SER A 314 -30.40 5.89 -4.44
C SER A 314 -31.41 4.80 -4.84
N GLN A 315 -31.10 3.99 -5.86
CA GLN A 315 -31.92 2.84 -6.24
C GLN A 315 -31.87 1.72 -5.19
N LEU A 316 -30.68 1.40 -4.68
CA LEU A 316 -30.54 0.41 -3.61
C LEU A 316 -31.14 0.88 -2.29
N ASP A 317 -31.13 2.18 -2.02
CA ASP A 317 -31.82 2.78 -0.86
C ASP A 317 -33.33 2.59 -0.98
N ALA A 318 -33.92 2.82 -2.16
CA ALA A 318 -35.35 2.59 -2.40
C ALA A 318 -35.71 1.10 -2.22
N ILE A 319 -34.87 0.19 -2.71
CA ILE A 319 -35.02 -1.26 -2.49
C ILE A 319 -34.91 -1.60 -1.00
N SER A 320 -33.92 -1.05 -0.31
CA SER A 320 -33.72 -1.28 1.13
C SER A 320 -34.92 -0.81 1.96
N VAL A 321 -35.52 0.33 1.60
CA VAL A 321 -36.75 0.83 2.24
C VAL A 321 -37.95 -0.10 1.97
N SER A 322 -38.09 -0.59 0.73
CA SER A 322 -39.14 -1.55 0.38
C SER A 322 -39.00 -2.85 1.16
N LEU A 323 -37.78 -3.39 1.23
CA LEU A 323 -37.46 -4.60 1.99
C LEU A 323 -37.70 -4.39 3.49
N GLY A 324 -37.33 -3.22 4.05
CA GLY A 324 -37.60 -2.88 5.44
C GLY A 324 -39.08 -2.80 5.80
N ARG A 325 -39.97 -2.51 4.83
CA ARG A 325 -41.43 -2.54 5.04
C ARG A 325 -42.00 -3.95 4.95
N GLN A 326 -41.47 -4.78 4.05
CA GLN A 326 -41.95 -6.15 3.82
C GLN A 326 -41.44 -7.13 4.89
N PHE A 327 -40.23 -6.91 5.41
CA PHE A 327 -39.53 -7.78 6.35
C PHE A 327 -39.11 -7.01 7.61
N ALA A 328 -40.08 -6.40 8.29
CA ALA A 328 -39.86 -5.45 9.39
C ALA A 328 -39.24 -6.06 10.66
N GLU A 329 -39.47 -7.34 10.93
CA GLU A 329 -38.95 -8.03 12.13
C GLU A 329 -37.44 -8.35 12.02
N GLU A 330 -36.84 -8.28 10.82
CA GLU A 330 -35.45 -8.71 10.56
C GLU A 330 -34.49 -7.57 10.19
N ARG A 331 -34.93 -6.30 10.13
CA ARG A 331 -34.15 -5.25 9.44
C ARG A 331 -33.78 -4.01 10.24
N ASN A 332 -32.47 -3.88 10.43
CA ASN A 332 -31.74 -2.65 10.72
C ASN A 332 -30.59 -2.44 9.72
N PHE A 333 -30.77 -2.83 8.45
CA PHE A 333 -29.68 -2.80 7.46
C PHE A 333 -30.07 -2.06 6.18
N ARG A 334 -29.10 -1.33 5.60
CA ARG A 334 -29.20 -0.64 4.32
C ARG A 334 -28.05 -1.06 3.41
N ALA A 335 -28.35 -1.39 2.15
CA ALA A 335 -27.32 -1.68 1.17
C ALA A 335 -26.45 -0.45 0.93
N THR A 336 -25.13 -0.61 1.01
CA THR A 336 -24.15 0.46 0.80
C THR A 336 -23.20 0.08 -0.33
N LEU A 337 -22.87 1.07 -1.16
CA LEU A 337 -21.91 0.92 -2.23
C LEU A 337 -20.55 1.48 -1.86
N THR A 338 -19.49 0.77 -2.26
CA THR A 338 -18.11 1.25 -2.16
C THR A 338 -17.39 0.85 -3.45
N PRO A 339 -16.58 1.74 -4.07
CA PRO A 339 -15.74 1.34 -5.20
C PRO A 339 -14.93 0.10 -4.85
N LEU A 340 -14.84 -0.87 -5.76
CA LEU A 340 -14.16 -2.14 -5.47
C LEU A 340 -12.69 -1.91 -5.11
N SER A 341 -12.05 -0.92 -5.74
CA SER A 341 -10.67 -0.48 -5.41
C SER A 341 -10.53 -0.07 -3.94
N ASP A 342 -11.52 0.65 -3.40
CA ASP A 342 -11.51 1.16 -2.03
C ASP A 342 -11.85 0.04 -1.03
N SER A 343 -12.71 -0.90 -1.42
CA SER A 343 -13.04 -2.08 -0.62
C SER A 343 -11.83 -2.98 -0.42
N VAL A 344 -11.05 -3.24 -1.46
CA VAL A 344 -9.85 -4.10 -1.40
C VAL A 344 -8.78 -3.56 -0.44
N VAL A 345 -8.64 -2.23 -0.35
CA VAL A 345 -7.63 -1.60 0.52
C VAL A 345 -8.19 -1.11 1.86
N TRP A 346 -9.47 -1.37 2.16
CA TRP A 346 -10.18 -0.75 3.28
C TRP A 346 -9.45 -0.90 4.62
N GLY A 347 -9.00 -2.12 4.95
CA GLY A 347 -8.27 -2.40 6.19
C GLY A 347 -6.86 -1.78 6.28
N PHE A 348 -6.29 -1.34 5.15
CA PHE A 348 -4.92 -0.82 5.08
C PHE A 348 -4.84 0.66 4.74
N LYS A 349 -5.96 1.28 4.33
CA LYS A 349 -6.00 2.65 3.81
C LYS A 349 -5.39 3.66 4.76
N ASP A 350 -5.79 3.66 6.03
CA ASP A 350 -5.29 4.62 7.02
C ASP A 350 -3.80 4.42 7.31
N SER A 351 -3.34 3.17 7.37
CA SER A 351 -1.93 2.84 7.56
C SER A 351 -1.08 3.28 6.37
N LEU A 352 -1.57 3.07 5.15
CA LEU A 352 -0.90 3.49 3.92
C LEU A 352 -0.89 5.03 3.75
N VAL A 353 -1.96 5.72 4.16
CA VAL A 353 -2.02 7.18 4.18
C VAL A 353 -1.06 7.76 5.21
N ALA A 354 -0.99 7.19 6.41
CA ALA A 354 0.00 7.58 7.41
C ALA A 354 1.43 7.35 6.91
N LEU A 355 1.68 6.21 6.25
CA LEU A 355 2.97 5.89 5.63
C LEU A 355 3.34 6.90 4.52
N LEU A 356 2.37 7.30 3.69
CA LEU A 356 2.56 8.33 2.67
C LEU A 356 2.84 9.70 3.28
N GLY A 357 2.15 10.06 4.36
CA GLY A 357 2.41 11.28 5.12
C GLY A 357 3.83 11.32 5.69
N ALA A 358 4.29 10.21 6.28
CA ALA A 358 5.65 10.07 6.78
C ALA A 358 6.70 10.20 5.65
N ALA A 359 6.46 9.55 4.51
CA ALA A 359 7.31 9.71 3.32
C ALA A 359 7.37 11.17 2.85
N GLY A 360 6.23 11.88 2.82
CA GLY A 360 6.18 13.31 2.52
C GLY A 360 7.06 14.16 3.46
N LEU A 361 7.03 13.90 4.76
CA LEU A 361 7.91 14.56 5.74
C LEU A 361 9.39 14.26 5.46
N ILE A 362 9.74 13.02 5.12
CA ILE A 362 11.11 12.63 4.77
C ILE A 362 11.59 13.36 3.52
N VAL A 363 10.75 13.53 2.50
CA VAL A 363 11.08 14.35 1.32
C VAL A 363 11.40 15.78 1.73
N LEU A 364 10.55 16.39 2.57
CA LEU A 364 10.75 17.77 3.03
C LEU A 364 12.07 17.93 3.80
N ILE A 365 12.36 17.02 4.73
CA ILE A 365 13.63 17.01 5.48
C ILE A 365 14.81 16.86 4.51
N THR A 366 14.72 15.96 3.54
CA THR A 366 15.78 15.75 2.54
C THR A 366 16.04 17.04 1.73
N CYS A 367 14.98 17.72 1.30
CA CYS A 367 15.09 18.99 0.58
C CYS A 367 15.74 20.09 1.42
N VAL A 368 15.33 20.22 2.69
CA VAL A 368 15.92 21.19 3.63
C VAL A 368 17.40 20.90 3.86
N ASN A 369 17.77 19.62 4.05
CA ASN A 369 19.15 19.21 4.27
C ASN A 369 20.04 19.51 3.05
N VAL A 370 19.56 19.20 1.85
CA VAL A 370 20.27 19.52 0.61
C VAL A 370 20.45 21.03 0.46
N ALA A 371 19.41 21.82 0.72
CA ALA A 371 19.50 23.29 0.67
C ALA A 371 20.51 23.84 1.68
N ASN A 372 20.48 23.33 2.93
CA ASN A 372 21.40 23.75 4.00
C ASN A 372 22.85 23.40 3.65
N LEU A 373 23.11 22.19 3.15
CA LEU A 373 24.42 21.73 2.71
C LEU A 373 24.99 22.58 1.56
N LEU A 374 24.17 22.90 0.56
CA LEU A 374 24.57 23.75 -0.57
C LEU A 374 24.86 25.18 -0.12
N LEU A 375 24.07 25.72 0.81
CA LEU A 375 24.30 27.04 1.42
C LEU A 375 25.61 27.10 2.21
N VAL A 376 25.89 26.12 3.08
CA VAL A 376 27.14 26.04 3.85
C VAL A 376 28.35 25.99 2.92
N ARG A 377 28.26 25.19 1.85
CA ARG A 377 29.34 25.05 0.88
C ARG A 377 29.61 26.35 0.11
N ALA A 378 28.57 27.06 -0.30
CA ALA A 378 28.70 28.35 -0.97
C ALA A 378 29.40 29.40 -0.09
N VAL A 379 29.09 29.44 1.21
CA VAL A 379 29.73 30.34 2.16
C VAL A 379 31.21 29.97 2.37
N SER A 380 31.51 28.68 2.56
CA SER A 380 32.89 28.21 2.77
C SER A 380 33.82 28.50 1.59
N ARG A 381 33.27 28.55 0.36
CA ARG A 381 34.02 28.81 -0.87
C ARG A 381 33.96 30.27 -1.33
N ARG A 382 33.36 31.16 -0.55
CA ARG A 382 33.18 32.58 -0.92
C ARG A 382 34.52 33.28 -1.12
N HIS A 383 35.51 33.02 -0.25
CA HIS A 383 36.85 33.60 -0.37
C HIS A 383 37.59 33.14 -1.64
N GLU A 384 37.60 31.83 -1.93
CA GLU A 384 38.17 31.27 -3.17
C GLU A 384 37.50 31.86 -4.41
N THR A 385 36.18 32.01 -4.37
CA THR A 385 35.36 32.57 -5.45
C THR A 385 35.69 34.04 -5.70
N SER A 386 35.84 34.83 -4.62
CA SER A 386 36.25 36.24 -4.70
C SER A 386 37.66 36.40 -5.28
N VAL A 387 38.62 35.57 -4.87
CA VAL A 387 39.99 35.60 -5.40
C VAL A 387 40.00 35.28 -6.90
N ARG A 388 39.21 34.30 -7.35
CA ARG A 388 39.07 33.97 -8.78
C ARG A 388 38.42 35.08 -9.59
N PHE A 389 37.41 35.76 -9.03
CA PHE A 389 36.83 36.93 -9.67
C PHE A 389 37.84 38.08 -9.78
N ALA A 390 38.66 38.30 -8.75
CA ALA A 390 39.74 39.30 -8.79
C ALA A 390 40.82 38.96 -9.84
N LEU A 391 41.05 37.68 -10.11
CA LEU A 391 41.95 37.20 -11.17
C LEU A 391 41.29 37.16 -12.57
N GLY A 392 40.07 37.69 -12.75
CA GLY A 392 39.41 37.80 -14.06
C GLY A 392 38.59 36.59 -14.51
N ALA A 393 38.27 35.64 -13.62
CA ALA A 393 37.42 34.51 -14.00
C ALA A 393 35.99 34.94 -14.36
N GLY A 394 35.50 34.53 -15.53
CA GLY A 394 34.14 34.81 -15.99
C GLY A 394 33.06 34.17 -15.10
N ARG A 395 31.97 34.91 -14.83
CA ARG A 395 30.83 34.49 -13.98
C ARG A 395 30.24 33.13 -14.38
N LEU A 396 30.14 32.90 -15.69
CA LEU A 396 29.58 31.66 -16.26
C LEU A 396 30.42 30.43 -15.91
N ARG A 397 31.75 30.58 -15.82
CA ARG A 397 32.67 29.48 -15.50
C ARG A 397 32.51 28.99 -14.07
N ILE A 398 32.26 29.91 -13.13
CA ILE A 398 32.04 29.58 -11.72
C ILE A 398 30.68 28.90 -11.53
N VAL A 399 29.62 29.42 -12.16
CA VAL A 399 28.29 28.78 -12.13
C VAL A 399 28.33 27.38 -12.71
N ARG A 400 29.02 27.19 -13.85
CA ARG A 400 29.17 25.89 -14.51
C ARG A 400 29.91 24.87 -13.63
N GLN A 401 30.96 25.30 -12.93
CA GLN A 401 31.69 24.45 -11.99
C GLN A 401 30.80 24.00 -10.82
N PHE A 402 30.02 24.90 -10.20
CA PHE A 402 29.11 24.53 -9.12
C PHE A 402 28.01 23.58 -9.59
N LEU A 403 27.46 23.80 -10.79
CA LEU A 403 26.49 22.89 -11.40
C LEU A 403 27.10 21.50 -11.65
N ALA A 404 28.34 21.42 -12.14
CA ALA A 404 29.02 20.14 -12.34
C ALA A 404 29.24 19.39 -11.01
N GLU A 405 29.61 20.09 -9.94
CA GLU A 405 29.76 19.50 -8.60
C GLU A 405 28.42 19.00 -8.04
N SER A 406 27.35 19.78 -8.15
CA SER A 406 26.01 19.38 -7.72
C SER A 406 25.47 18.21 -8.53
N LEU A 407 25.74 18.17 -9.83
CA LEU A 407 25.31 17.08 -10.71
C LEU A 407 25.99 15.77 -10.35
N ILE A 408 27.30 15.77 -10.09
CA ILE A 408 28.03 14.55 -9.68
C ILE A 408 27.48 14.02 -8.35
N VAL A 409 27.22 14.89 -7.37
CA VAL A 409 26.64 14.50 -6.08
C VAL A 409 25.23 13.96 -6.27
N ALA A 410 24.40 14.60 -7.12
CA ALA A 410 23.06 14.12 -7.42
C ALA A 410 23.07 12.73 -8.08
N VAL A 411 23.94 12.52 -9.08
CA VAL A 411 24.08 11.22 -9.76
C VAL A 411 24.54 10.13 -8.79
N ALA A 412 25.54 10.43 -7.95
CA ALA A 412 26.01 9.49 -6.92
C ALA A 412 24.92 9.18 -5.88
N GLY A 413 24.19 10.20 -5.42
CA GLY A 413 23.05 10.07 -4.51
C GLY A 413 21.91 9.23 -5.11
N CYS A 414 21.59 9.43 -6.39
CA CYS A 414 20.59 8.64 -7.10
C CYS A 414 21.02 7.18 -7.27
N ALA A 415 22.28 6.92 -7.66
CA ALA A 415 22.80 5.56 -7.79
C ALA A 415 22.77 4.82 -6.44
N ALA A 416 23.25 5.47 -5.37
CA ALA A 416 23.19 4.93 -4.02
C ALA A 416 21.75 4.76 -3.53
N GLY A 417 20.86 5.71 -3.83
CA GLY A 417 19.44 5.65 -3.47
C GLY A 417 18.69 4.53 -4.17
N LEU A 418 19.04 4.21 -5.42
CA LEU A 418 18.50 3.05 -6.13
C LEU A 418 18.89 1.75 -5.42
N LEU A 419 20.18 1.59 -5.09
CA LEU A 419 20.68 0.41 -4.38
C LEU A 419 20.03 0.28 -3.00
N LEU A 420 20.03 1.34 -2.20
CA LEU A 420 19.40 1.34 -0.88
C LEU A 420 17.90 1.09 -0.97
N GLY A 421 17.19 1.76 -1.89
CA GLY A 421 15.77 1.59 -2.08
C GLY A 421 15.40 0.15 -2.44
N THR A 422 16.18 -0.50 -3.32
CA THR A 422 15.94 -1.92 -3.67
C THR A 422 16.17 -2.84 -2.47
N GLY A 423 17.18 -2.56 -1.64
CA GLY A 423 17.42 -3.28 -0.38
C GLY A 423 16.27 -3.09 0.63
N ILE A 424 15.86 -1.85 0.87
CA ILE A 424 14.74 -1.50 1.76
C ILE A 424 13.45 -2.17 1.30
N MET A 425 13.18 -2.15 0.00
CA MET A 425 11.99 -2.77 -0.56
C MET A 425 11.96 -4.28 -0.35
N ARG A 426 13.08 -4.97 -0.59
CA ARG A 426 13.20 -6.41 -0.31
C ARG A 426 13.02 -6.72 1.17
N LEU A 427 13.60 -5.90 2.04
CA LEU A 427 13.46 -6.04 3.50
C LEU A 427 11.99 -5.85 3.92
N LEU A 428 11.33 -4.81 3.42
CA LEU A 428 9.92 -4.54 3.70
C LEU A 428 9.03 -5.70 3.23
N VAL A 429 9.23 -6.22 2.01
CA VAL A 429 8.48 -7.37 1.51
C VAL A 429 8.73 -8.63 2.34
N SER A 430 9.95 -8.82 2.86
CA SER A 430 10.29 -10.00 3.68
C SER A 430 9.71 -9.99 5.10
N ILE A 431 9.47 -8.81 5.67
CA ILE A 431 8.95 -8.63 7.03
C ILE A 431 7.44 -8.39 7.01
N ALA A 432 6.89 -7.92 5.89
CA ALA A 432 5.49 -7.59 5.79
C ALA A 432 4.61 -8.84 5.98
N PRO A 433 3.47 -8.70 6.69
CA PRO A 433 2.47 -9.75 6.77
C PRO A 433 2.04 -10.17 5.37
N ALA A 434 1.97 -11.47 5.11
CA ALA A 434 1.59 -11.98 3.79
C ALA A 434 0.09 -11.75 3.47
N GLU A 435 -0.66 -11.13 4.38
CA GLU A 435 -2.04 -10.64 4.19
C GLU A 435 -2.13 -9.27 3.47
N ILE A 436 -1.01 -8.62 3.16
CA ILE A 436 -1.06 -7.36 2.41
C ILE A 436 -1.29 -7.66 0.91
N PRO A 437 -2.35 -7.11 0.28
CA PRO A 437 -2.64 -7.35 -1.13
C PRO A 437 -1.43 -7.05 -2.01
N ARG A 438 -1.12 -7.98 -2.93
CA ARG A 438 -0.10 -7.80 -3.98
C ARG A 438 1.35 -7.59 -3.49
N ILE A 439 1.65 -7.77 -2.20
CA ILE A 439 2.97 -7.45 -1.63
C ILE A 439 4.13 -8.26 -2.25
N GLY A 440 3.88 -9.52 -2.60
CA GLY A 440 4.87 -10.38 -3.26
C GLY A 440 5.22 -10.00 -4.70
N SER A 441 4.41 -9.14 -5.34
CA SER A 441 4.61 -8.68 -6.73
C SER A 441 5.13 -7.24 -6.83
N VAL A 442 5.39 -6.58 -5.69
CA VAL A 442 5.79 -5.17 -5.69
C VAL A 442 7.24 -5.07 -6.15
N THR A 443 7.43 -4.54 -7.35
CA THR A 443 8.73 -4.16 -7.89
C THR A 443 8.92 -2.65 -7.78
N MET A 444 10.17 -2.20 -7.70
CA MET A 444 10.50 -0.77 -7.73
C MET A 444 9.92 -0.14 -9.00
N ASP A 445 9.04 0.86 -8.85
CA ASP A 445 8.47 1.56 -10.00
C ASP A 445 9.50 2.56 -10.54
N TRP A 446 10.04 2.29 -11.73
CA TRP A 446 11.03 3.15 -12.36
C TRP A 446 10.50 4.54 -12.70
N ARG A 447 9.18 4.69 -12.92
CA ARG A 447 8.54 5.99 -13.21
C ARG A 447 8.59 6.87 -11.99
N VAL A 448 8.32 6.28 -10.84
CA VAL A 448 8.38 6.94 -9.52
C VAL A 448 9.80 7.35 -9.20
N PHE A 449 10.76 6.43 -9.41
CA PHE A 449 12.18 6.74 -9.24
C PHE A 449 12.64 7.87 -10.18
N GLY A 450 12.21 7.84 -11.44
CA GLY A 450 12.50 8.87 -12.44
C GLY A 450 11.93 10.23 -12.04
N MET A 451 10.67 10.29 -11.60
CA MET A 451 10.02 11.52 -11.12
C MET A 451 10.74 12.06 -9.87
N ALA A 452 11.06 11.20 -8.90
CA ALA A 452 11.81 11.57 -7.70
C ALA A 452 13.20 12.11 -8.05
N THR A 453 13.88 11.49 -9.01
CA THR A 453 15.19 11.93 -9.52
C THR A 453 15.10 13.30 -10.19
N ILE A 454 14.07 13.53 -11.03
CA ILE A 454 13.83 14.82 -11.67
C ILE A 454 13.59 15.90 -10.62
N LEU A 455 12.69 15.64 -9.65
CA LEU A 455 12.41 16.56 -8.55
C LEU A 455 13.67 16.87 -7.74
N ALA A 456 14.42 15.86 -7.31
CA ALA A 456 15.67 16.06 -6.57
C ALA A 456 16.70 16.86 -7.38
N THR A 457 16.80 16.62 -8.68
CA THR A 457 17.71 17.35 -9.57
C THR A 457 17.28 18.81 -9.73
N LEU A 458 15.99 19.07 -9.98
CA LEU A 458 15.45 20.43 -10.06
C LEU A 458 15.63 21.20 -8.74
N THR A 459 15.44 20.52 -7.61
CA THR A 459 15.62 21.08 -6.27
C THR A 459 17.10 21.43 -6.04
N GLY A 460 18.01 20.51 -6.37
CA GLY A 460 19.46 20.74 -6.30
C GLY A 460 19.95 21.86 -7.22
N ILE A 461 19.36 21.99 -8.41
CA ILE A 461 19.64 23.10 -9.34
C ILE A 461 19.13 24.43 -8.77
N ALA A 462 17.88 24.49 -8.29
CA ALA A 462 17.28 25.69 -7.74
C ALA A 462 18.06 26.22 -6.52
N PHE A 463 18.37 25.34 -5.56
CA PHE A 463 19.14 25.70 -4.37
C PHE A 463 20.65 25.84 -4.63
N GLY A 464 21.19 25.25 -5.70
CA GLY A 464 22.58 25.45 -6.12
C GLY A 464 22.81 26.76 -6.87
N LEU A 465 21.81 27.21 -7.65
CA LEU A 465 21.84 28.48 -8.37
C LEU A 465 21.67 29.69 -7.46
N ALA A 466 20.86 29.58 -6.40
CA ALA A 466 20.61 30.69 -5.48
C ALA A 466 21.89 31.30 -4.87
N PRO A 467 22.83 30.52 -4.27
CA PRO A 467 24.09 31.07 -3.76
C PRO A 467 25.04 31.55 -4.88
N ALA A 468 25.08 30.86 -6.03
CA ALA A 468 25.94 31.25 -7.15
C ALA A 468 25.53 32.61 -7.75
N TRP A 469 24.22 32.83 -7.86
CA TRP A 469 23.65 34.11 -8.25
C TRP A 469 23.97 35.20 -7.23
N GLN A 470 23.84 34.89 -5.94
CA GLN A 470 24.08 35.86 -4.87
C GLN A 470 25.57 36.26 -4.74
N ALA A 471 26.49 35.30 -4.90
CA ALA A 471 27.93 35.55 -4.94
C ALA A 471 28.34 36.38 -6.17
N SER A 472 27.65 36.21 -7.30
CA SER A 472 27.92 36.98 -8.53
C SER A 472 27.54 38.47 -8.44
N ARG A 473 26.67 38.83 -7.49
CA ARG A 473 26.21 40.21 -7.24
C ARG A 473 27.01 40.94 -6.16
N THR A 474 27.84 40.25 -5.38
CA THR A 474 28.64 40.90 -4.32
C THR A 474 29.92 41.49 -4.86
N ASN A 475 30.17 42.77 -4.57
CA ASN A 475 31.36 43.49 -5.04
C ASN A 475 32.64 42.86 -4.43
N PRO A 476 33.68 42.54 -5.24
CA PRO A 476 34.92 41.92 -4.75
C PRO A 476 35.58 42.70 -3.61
N SER A 477 35.48 44.03 -3.67
CA SER A 477 36.05 44.99 -2.70
C SER A 477 35.42 44.93 -1.31
N GLU A 478 34.15 44.55 -1.18
CA GLU A 478 33.51 44.35 0.13
C GLU A 478 33.91 43.01 0.75
N SER A 479 34.15 41.98 -0.07
CA SER A 479 34.47 40.64 0.41
C SER A 479 35.87 40.52 1.04
N MET A 480 36.83 41.35 0.60
CA MET A 480 38.18 41.41 1.17
C MET A 480 38.25 42.18 2.50
N LYS A 481 37.35 43.14 2.73
CA LYS A 481 37.27 43.91 3.99
C LYS A 481 36.54 43.15 5.11
N ALA A 482 35.79 42.11 4.77
CA ALA A 482 34.94 41.37 5.69
C ALA A 482 35.64 40.22 6.45
N SER A 483 36.96 40.00 6.31
CA SER A 483 37.69 38.88 6.91
C SER A 483 37.63 38.78 8.45
N GLY A 484 37.02 39.73 9.16
CA GLY A 484 36.88 39.71 10.63
C GLY A 484 35.44 39.74 11.18
N ARG A 485 34.38 39.87 10.36
CA ARG A 485 32.99 39.97 10.86
C ARG A 485 32.06 39.05 10.06
N ASN A 486 31.27 38.27 10.80
CA ASN A 486 30.43 37.14 10.39
C ASN A 486 30.08 37.04 8.88
N PRO A 487 30.30 35.91 8.19
CA PRO A 487 30.46 35.86 6.73
C PRO A 487 29.17 35.94 5.89
N GLY A 488 28.06 36.42 6.44
CA GLY A 488 26.76 36.52 5.75
C GLY A 488 25.92 37.66 6.30
N GLY A 489 25.27 38.43 5.42
CA GLY A 489 24.37 39.51 5.84
C GLY A 489 23.24 39.01 6.76
N PRO A 490 22.60 39.90 7.55
CA PRO A 490 21.60 39.51 8.55
C PRO A 490 20.40 38.73 7.96
N SER A 491 20.07 38.95 6.68
CA SER A 491 19.02 38.20 5.99
C SER A 491 19.39 36.73 5.76
N GLN A 492 20.63 36.43 5.37
CA GLN A 492 21.09 35.07 5.06
C GLN A 492 21.23 34.21 6.33
N ALA A 493 21.63 34.84 7.44
CA ALA A 493 21.64 34.19 8.76
C ALA A 493 20.22 33.81 9.22
N ARG A 494 19.23 34.69 9.01
CA ARG A 494 17.82 34.43 9.36
C ARG A 494 17.20 33.29 8.54
N TRP A 495 17.43 33.25 7.22
CA TRP A 495 16.93 32.16 6.38
C TRP A 495 17.53 30.81 6.77
N ARG A 496 18.82 30.75 7.10
CA ARG A 496 19.46 29.52 7.59
C ARG A 496 18.91 29.09 8.95
N GLN A 497 18.72 30.03 9.87
CA GLN A 497 18.09 29.74 11.17
C GLN A 497 16.67 29.20 10.98
N ALA A 498 15.87 29.80 10.09
CA ALA A 498 14.53 29.33 9.77
C ALA A 498 14.55 27.90 9.19
N LEU A 499 15.45 27.61 8.25
CA LEU A 499 15.62 26.26 7.69
C LEU A 499 16.03 25.23 8.75
N THR A 500 16.96 25.59 9.64
CA THR A 500 17.42 24.71 10.72
C THR A 500 16.30 24.45 11.73
N VAL A 501 15.53 25.47 12.09
CA VAL A 501 14.36 25.34 12.97
C VAL A 501 13.28 24.47 12.32
N ALA A 502 13.01 24.65 11.03
CA ALA A 502 12.07 23.82 10.30
C ALA A 502 12.54 22.35 10.22
N GLU A 503 13.83 22.11 9.97
CA GLU A 503 14.43 20.78 9.96
C GLU A 503 14.28 20.08 11.32
N LEU A 504 14.64 20.77 12.42
CA LEU A 504 14.48 20.23 13.77
C LEU A 504 13.00 19.97 14.09
N ALA A 505 12.09 20.88 13.73
CA ALA A 505 10.67 20.72 13.99
C ALA A 505 10.10 19.51 13.25
N LEU A 506 10.37 19.38 11.94
CA LEU A 506 9.92 18.26 11.12
C LEU A 506 10.50 16.93 11.61
N SER A 507 11.79 16.91 11.95
CA SER A 507 12.45 15.70 12.48
C SER A 507 11.87 15.29 13.83
N THR A 508 11.55 16.26 14.70
CA THR A 508 10.94 16.00 16.00
C THR A 508 9.53 15.44 15.85
N ILE A 509 8.72 16.01 14.96
CA ILE A 509 7.36 15.50 14.65
C ILE A 509 7.43 14.06 14.15
N LEU A 510 8.33 13.77 13.20
CA LEU A 510 8.48 12.43 12.64
C LEU A 510 8.95 11.43 13.72
N LEU A 511 9.90 11.83 14.57
CA LEU A 511 10.41 10.99 15.66
C LEU A 511 9.33 10.68 16.71
N ILE A 512 8.54 11.67 17.11
CA ILE A 512 7.42 11.47 18.04
C ILE A 512 6.38 10.53 17.40
N GLY A 513 6.00 10.77 16.15
CA GLY A 513 5.03 9.92 15.44
C GLY A 513 5.50 8.47 15.32
N ALA A 514 6.75 8.25 14.88
CA ALA A 514 7.34 6.92 14.78
C ALA A 514 7.45 6.23 16.15
N GLY A 515 7.87 6.96 17.19
CA GLY A 515 7.98 6.44 18.55
C GLY A 515 6.63 6.03 19.14
N LEU A 516 5.57 6.83 18.92
CA LEU A 516 4.21 6.50 19.35
C LEU A 516 3.66 5.30 18.60
N LEU A 517 3.86 5.20 17.28
CA LEU A 517 3.43 4.04 16.49
C LEU A 517 4.14 2.76 16.93
N LEU A 518 5.46 2.81 17.15
CA LEU A 518 6.22 1.67 17.64
C LEU A 518 5.78 1.27 19.05
N ASN A 519 5.55 2.23 19.94
CA ASN A 519 5.03 1.97 21.28
C ASN A 519 3.63 1.34 21.23
N SER A 520 2.74 1.83 20.37
CA SER A 520 1.40 1.25 20.16
C SER A 520 1.50 -0.18 19.62
N PHE A 521 2.39 -0.43 18.65
CA PHE A 521 2.62 -1.78 18.12
C PHE A 521 3.17 -2.73 19.19
N VAL A 522 4.17 -2.30 19.96
CA VAL A 522 4.73 -3.10 21.07
C VAL A 522 3.69 -3.37 22.14
N ARG A 523 2.80 -2.41 22.43
CA ARG A 523 1.67 -2.61 23.34
C ARG A 523 0.66 -3.61 22.77
N LEU A 524 0.33 -3.51 21.49
CA LEU A 524 -0.60 -4.42 20.81
C LEU A 524 -0.07 -5.85 20.83
N MET A 525 1.23 -6.05 20.57
CA MET A 525 1.91 -7.36 20.65
C MET A 525 1.99 -7.91 22.08
N LYS A 526 1.77 -7.09 23.10
CA LYS A 526 1.76 -7.45 24.52
C LYS A 526 0.35 -7.49 25.11
N VAL A 527 -0.70 -7.30 24.30
CA VAL A 527 -2.07 -7.46 24.78
C VAL A 527 -2.23 -8.90 25.25
N ASP A 528 -2.57 -9.04 26.53
CA ASP A 528 -2.89 -10.35 27.10
C ASP A 528 -4.15 -10.88 26.40
N LEU A 529 -3.97 -11.95 25.64
CA LEU A 529 -5.05 -12.61 24.90
C LEU A 529 -6.04 -13.33 25.84
N GLY A 530 -5.70 -13.45 27.13
CA GLY A 530 -6.48 -14.19 28.12
C GLY A 530 -6.34 -15.71 27.99
N PHE A 531 -5.50 -16.20 27.06
CA PHE A 531 -5.11 -17.61 26.85
C PHE A 531 -3.67 -17.71 26.29
N GLN A 532 -3.04 -18.88 26.41
CA GLN A 532 -1.66 -19.14 25.94
C GLN A 532 -1.64 -19.85 24.58
N PRO A 533 -1.27 -19.19 23.47
CA PRO A 533 -1.28 -19.80 22.14
C PRO A 533 -0.13 -20.79 21.90
N GLU A 534 0.98 -20.72 22.65
CA GLU A 534 2.23 -21.45 22.34
C GLU A 534 2.13 -22.97 22.52
N ARG A 535 1.07 -23.46 23.17
CA ARG A 535 0.87 -24.89 23.49
C ARG A 535 -0.47 -25.42 23.00
N VAL A 536 -1.07 -24.75 22.04
CA VAL A 536 -2.37 -25.14 21.46
C VAL A 536 -2.17 -25.47 19.98
N LEU A 537 -2.44 -26.72 19.61
CA LEU A 537 -2.57 -27.09 18.21
C LEU A 537 -4.03 -26.91 17.79
N ALA A 538 -4.25 -26.04 16.82
CA ALA A 538 -5.57 -25.75 16.27
C ALA A 538 -5.71 -26.39 14.89
N MET A 539 -6.79 -27.16 14.68
CA MET A 539 -7.07 -27.83 13.42
C MET A 539 -8.51 -27.57 13.02
N ALA A 540 -8.74 -27.29 11.74
CA ALA A 540 -10.08 -27.16 11.18
C ALA A 540 -10.46 -28.48 10.50
N VAL A 541 -11.57 -29.08 10.94
CA VAL A 541 -12.10 -30.32 10.38
C VAL A 541 -13.45 -30.00 9.74
N ASN A 542 -13.57 -30.28 8.44
CA ASN A 542 -14.83 -30.16 7.71
C ASN A 542 -15.39 -31.55 7.44
N LEU A 543 -16.67 -31.76 7.76
CA LEU A 543 -17.34 -33.04 7.59
C LEU A 543 -18.19 -33.00 6.30
N PRO A 544 -17.93 -33.87 5.32
CA PRO A 544 -18.68 -33.84 4.07
C PRO A 544 -20.14 -34.22 4.33
N GLU A 545 -21.06 -33.41 3.82
CA GLU A 545 -22.50 -33.60 4.03
C GLU A 545 -23.01 -34.91 3.43
N THR A 546 -22.34 -35.42 2.40
CA THR A 546 -22.64 -36.70 1.75
C THR A 546 -22.61 -37.87 2.73
N ARG A 547 -21.68 -37.83 3.70
CA ARG A 547 -21.46 -38.87 4.72
C ARG A 547 -22.05 -38.51 6.08
N TYR A 548 -22.01 -37.23 6.47
CA TYR A 548 -22.47 -36.73 7.77
C TYR A 548 -23.69 -35.80 7.59
N ARG A 549 -24.85 -36.40 7.34
CA ARG A 549 -26.08 -35.67 6.96
C ARG A 549 -26.76 -35.00 8.14
N THR A 550 -26.74 -35.63 9.32
CA THR A 550 -27.48 -35.11 10.48
C THR A 550 -26.55 -34.48 11.51
N GLY A 551 -27.05 -33.46 12.23
CA GLY A 551 -26.32 -32.83 13.33
C GLY A 551 -25.88 -33.83 14.41
N GLY A 552 -26.69 -34.86 14.66
CA GLY A 552 -26.34 -35.95 15.59
C GLY A 552 -25.12 -36.76 15.15
N GLN A 553 -25.03 -37.11 13.86
CA GLN A 553 -23.85 -37.80 13.29
C GLN A 553 -22.60 -36.93 13.38
N ARG A 554 -22.72 -35.63 13.07
CA ARG A 554 -21.61 -34.67 13.14
C ARG A 554 -21.12 -34.53 14.59
N LEU A 555 -22.04 -34.37 15.54
CA LEU A 555 -21.70 -34.26 16.97
C LEU A 555 -21.05 -35.55 17.50
N GLN A 556 -21.58 -36.72 17.14
CA GLN A 556 -21.01 -38.01 17.54
C GLN A 556 -19.57 -38.17 17.03
N PHE A 557 -19.30 -37.77 15.78
CA PHE A 557 -17.95 -37.77 15.23
C PHE A 557 -16.99 -36.89 16.06
N PHE A 558 -17.39 -35.66 16.37
CA PHE A 558 -16.55 -34.75 17.15
C PHE A 558 -16.32 -35.23 18.59
N GLN A 559 -17.32 -35.86 19.21
CA GLN A 559 -17.18 -36.50 20.52
C GLN A 559 -16.20 -37.68 20.50
N GLU A 560 -16.29 -38.57 19.51
CA GLU A 560 -15.32 -39.66 19.33
C GLU A 560 -13.91 -39.12 19.05
N LEU A 561 -13.81 -38.07 18.23
CA LEU A 561 -12.53 -37.44 17.90
C LEU A 561 -11.88 -36.85 19.15
N GLU A 562 -12.63 -36.09 19.95
CA GLU A 562 -12.15 -35.50 21.21
C GLU A 562 -11.68 -36.59 22.18
N GLN A 563 -12.42 -37.69 22.31
CA GLN A 563 -12.02 -38.83 23.16
C GLN A 563 -10.72 -39.49 22.69
N ARG A 564 -10.61 -39.79 21.39
CA ARG A 564 -9.41 -40.43 20.83
C ARG A 564 -8.19 -39.52 20.94
N VAL A 565 -8.33 -38.24 20.63
CA VAL A 565 -7.23 -37.27 20.73
C VAL A 565 -6.81 -37.07 22.19
N SER A 566 -7.76 -36.99 23.11
CA SER A 566 -7.47 -36.88 24.56
C SER A 566 -6.71 -38.08 25.11
N SER A 567 -6.81 -39.25 24.47
CA SER A 567 -6.09 -40.47 24.88
C SER A 567 -4.65 -40.54 24.35
N LEU A 568 -4.23 -39.64 23.46
CA LEU A 568 -2.88 -39.67 22.89
C LEU A 568 -1.83 -39.19 23.91
N PRO A 569 -0.66 -39.85 23.98
CA PRO A 569 0.42 -39.44 24.87
C PRO A 569 0.90 -38.02 24.52
N GLY A 570 0.98 -37.15 25.51
CA GLY A 570 1.39 -35.74 25.35
C GLY A 570 0.23 -34.75 25.16
N VAL A 571 -0.99 -35.23 24.90
CA VAL A 571 -2.19 -34.37 24.87
C VAL A 571 -2.67 -34.15 26.31
N GLN A 572 -2.72 -32.89 26.74
CA GLN A 572 -3.17 -32.52 28.09
C GLN A 572 -4.68 -32.25 28.15
N ALA A 573 -5.26 -31.77 27.05
CA ALA A 573 -6.68 -31.52 26.87
C ALA A 573 -6.98 -31.48 25.37
N ALA A 574 -8.18 -31.89 24.99
CA ALA A 574 -8.75 -31.65 23.66
C ALA A 574 -10.12 -31.01 23.83
N ALA A 575 -10.50 -30.19 22.86
CA ALA A 575 -11.82 -29.60 22.77
C ALA A 575 -12.13 -29.36 21.29
N PHE A 576 -13.42 -29.26 20.95
CA PHE A 576 -13.85 -28.81 19.64
C PHE A 576 -14.72 -27.57 19.77
N ALA A 577 -14.66 -26.71 18.77
CA ALA A 577 -15.45 -25.50 18.67
C ALA A 577 -15.86 -25.30 17.21
N ASN A 578 -17.01 -24.66 16.98
CA ASN A 578 -17.43 -24.32 15.63
C ASN A 578 -16.57 -23.20 14.99
N ARG A 579 -15.82 -22.42 15.80
CA ARG A 579 -14.85 -21.42 15.34
C ARG A 579 -13.65 -21.31 16.29
N PHE A 580 -12.55 -20.75 15.78
CA PHE A 580 -11.38 -20.46 16.60
C PHE A 580 -11.63 -19.27 17.55
N PRO A 581 -10.95 -19.25 18.72
CA PRO A 581 -10.96 -18.10 19.61
C PRO A 581 -10.54 -16.81 18.87
N LEU A 582 -11.16 -15.68 19.21
CA LEU A 582 -10.88 -14.35 18.63
C LEU A 582 -11.14 -14.21 17.11
N ARG A 583 -11.68 -15.23 16.45
CA ARG A 583 -12.35 -15.05 15.16
C ARG A 583 -13.80 -14.65 15.42
N HIS A 584 -14.23 -13.54 14.83
CA HIS A 584 -15.63 -13.13 14.78
C HIS A 584 -16.49 -14.33 14.36
N GLY A 585 -17.51 -14.66 15.14
CA GLY A 585 -18.49 -15.68 14.83
C GLY A 585 -19.83 -15.11 14.42
N TRP A 586 -20.88 -15.90 14.62
CA TRP A 586 -22.21 -15.59 14.14
C TRP A 586 -22.83 -14.59 15.11
N GLY A 587 -23.06 -13.36 14.62
CA GLY A 587 -23.73 -12.33 15.38
C GLY A 587 -25.21 -12.70 15.53
N SER A 588 -25.59 -13.23 16.69
CA SER A 588 -26.99 -13.40 17.04
C SER A 588 -27.40 -12.32 18.04
N GLY A 589 -28.57 -11.73 17.82
CA GLY A 589 -29.20 -10.89 18.82
C GLY A 589 -29.57 -11.76 20.01
N VAL A 590 -28.97 -11.51 21.17
CA VAL A 590 -29.43 -12.12 22.42
C VAL A 590 -30.30 -11.11 23.12
N ILE A 591 -31.58 -11.46 23.27
CA ILE A 591 -32.48 -10.76 24.17
C ILE A 591 -32.24 -11.37 25.54
N VAL A 592 -31.60 -10.60 26.42
CA VAL A 592 -31.53 -10.98 27.83
C VAL A 592 -32.86 -10.60 28.45
N ASP A 593 -33.61 -11.57 28.97
CA ASP A 593 -34.96 -11.36 29.55
C ASP A 593 -34.99 -10.23 30.60
N THR A 594 -33.86 -9.98 31.29
CA THR A 594 -33.73 -8.92 32.30
C THR A 594 -33.36 -7.55 31.73
N ALA A 595 -33.04 -7.44 30.45
CA ALA A 595 -32.72 -6.19 29.76
C ALA A 595 -33.10 -6.26 28.27
N PRO A 596 -34.40 -6.26 27.92
CA PRO A 596 -34.87 -6.45 26.55
C PRO A 596 -34.40 -5.35 25.57
N GLU A 597 -34.16 -4.14 26.09
CA GLU A 597 -33.67 -2.99 25.30
C GLU A 597 -32.18 -3.08 24.97
N ALA A 598 -31.44 -3.95 25.67
CA ALA A 598 -30.04 -4.23 25.41
C ALA A 598 -29.90 -5.35 24.38
N LEU A 599 -30.41 -5.12 23.16
CA LEU A 599 -30.02 -5.91 21.99
C LEU A 599 -28.51 -5.70 21.78
N GLY A 600 -27.72 -6.57 22.38
CA GLY A 600 -26.30 -6.73 22.10
C GLY A 600 -26.15 -7.70 20.94
N VAL A 601 -25.43 -7.29 19.90
CA VAL A 601 -24.93 -8.25 18.92
C VAL A 601 -23.91 -9.10 19.67
N SER A 602 -24.27 -10.36 19.95
CA SER A 602 -23.41 -11.29 20.66
C SER A 602 -22.87 -12.31 19.68
N ASP A 603 -21.62 -12.68 19.87
CA ASP A 603 -20.98 -13.71 19.08
C ASP A 603 -21.30 -15.08 19.70
N PHE A 604 -22.04 -15.93 18.96
CA PHE A 604 -22.38 -17.28 19.42
C PHE A 604 -21.34 -18.30 18.96
N GLN A 605 -20.73 -18.99 19.92
CA GLN A 605 -19.79 -20.08 19.68
C GLN A 605 -20.29 -21.36 20.34
N ALA A 606 -20.39 -22.43 19.55
CA ALA A 606 -20.66 -23.76 20.04
C ALA A 606 -19.33 -24.44 20.36
N VAL A 607 -19.16 -24.87 21.60
CA VAL A 607 -17.91 -25.45 22.10
C VAL A 607 -18.17 -26.72 22.90
N SER A 608 -17.20 -27.63 22.94
CA SER A 608 -17.25 -28.81 23.82
C SER A 608 -17.13 -28.39 25.28
N THR A 609 -17.59 -29.25 26.20
CA THR A 609 -17.48 -28.98 27.64
C THR A 609 -16.03 -28.86 28.11
N GLY A 610 -15.09 -29.51 27.41
CA GLY A 610 -13.65 -29.42 27.63
C GLY A 610 -13.03 -28.06 27.29
N TYR A 611 -13.75 -27.20 26.55
CA TYR A 611 -13.20 -25.95 26.02
C TYR A 611 -12.79 -24.94 27.10
N PHE A 612 -13.51 -24.89 28.22
CA PHE A 612 -13.32 -23.91 29.31
C PHE A 612 -12.71 -24.49 30.60
N VAL A 613 -12.10 -25.68 30.56
CA VAL A 613 -11.70 -26.41 31.78
C VAL A 613 -10.87 -25.54 32.74
N PRO A 614 -11.18 -25.53 34.05
CA PRO A 614 -10.68 -24.52 35.00
C PRO A 614 -9.17 -24.63 35.22
N GLY A 615 -8.47 -23.51 35.01
CA GLY A 615 -7.03 -23.38 35.28
C GLY A 615 -6.23 -22.67 34.19
N ARG A 616 -6.77 -22.49 32.98
CA ARG A 616 -5.99 -21.96 31.83
C ARG A 616 -6.64 -20.86 30.97
N GLN A 617 -7.83 -20.38 31.33
CA GLN A 617 -8.52 -19.27 30.62
C GLN A 617 -9.16 -18.25 31.58
N HIS A 618 -8.56 -17.98 32.74
CA HIS A 618 -9.08 -17.00 33.71
C HIS A 618 -9.23 -15.57 33.15
N GLY A 619 -8.62 -15.25 31.99
CA GLY A 619 -8.71 -13.93 31.38
C GLY A 619 -9.98 -13.68 30.56
N LEU A 620 -10.50 -14.70 29.86
CA LEU A 620 -11.61 -14.55 28.91
C LEU A 620 -12.93 -14.23 29.61
N LEU A 621 -13.17 -14.82 30.80
CA LEU A 621 -14.38 -14.55 31.59
C LEU A 621 -14.27 -13.27 32.44
N ARG A 622 -13.08 -12.91 32.92
CA ARG A 622 -12.89 -11.68 33.74
C ARG A 622 -13.25 -10.41 32.97
N HIS A 623 -12.97 -10.33 31.67
CA HIS A 623 -13.30 -9.15 30.88
C HIS A 623 -14.79 -9.01 30.57
N VAL A 624 -15.55 -10.12 30.58
CA VAL A 624 -17.00 -10.12 30.44
C VAL A 624 -17.67 -9.65 31.74
N GLU A 625 -17.20 -10.11 32.90
CA GLU A 625 -17.73 -9.70 34.20
C GLU A 625 -17.43 -8.22 34.53
N ASP A 626 -16.23 -7.73 34.23
CA ASP A 626 -15.79 -6.37 34.56
C ASP A 626 -16.47 -5.30 33.66
N ARG A 627 -16.91 -5.67 32.45
CA ARG A 627 -17.78 -4.83 31.59
C ARG A 627 -19.24 -4.87 32.02
N ALA A 628 -19.74 -6.00 32.51
CA ALA A 628 -21.10 -6.07 33.06
C ALA A 628 -21.23 -5.25 34.37
N ALA A 629 -20.15 -5.15 35.15
CA ALA A 629 -20.11 -4.36 36.38
C ALA A 629 -19.98 -2.83 36.13
N ARG A 630 -19.49 -2.40 34.96
CA ARG A 630 -19.37 -1.00 34.57
C ARG A 630 -20.37 -0.70 33.46
N GLY A 631 -21.56 -0.21 33.84
CA GLY A 631 -22.60 0.20 32.90
C GLY A 631 -22.08 1.12 31.76
N PRO A 632 -22.85 1.26 30.66
CA PRO A 632 -22.36 1.86 29.43
C PRO A 632 -21.90 3.31 29.65
N LEU A 633 -20.61 3.58 29.39
CA LEU A 633 -20.07 4.93 29.27
C LEU A 633 -20.54 5.51 27.93
N VAL A 634 -21.59 6.33 28.00
CA VAL A 634 -22.04 7.19 26.90
C VAL A 634 -21.00 8.29 26.68
N HIS A 635 -20.14 8.15 25.67
CA HIS A 635 -19.38 9.27 25.13
C HIS A 635 -20.10 9.80 23.88
N GLY A 636 -20.98 10.78 24.10
CA GLY A 636 -21.47 11.69 23.05
C GLY A 636 -20.57 12.92 22.93
N PRO A 637 -20.53 13.59 21.77
CA PRO A 637 -19.69 14.77 21.53
C PRO A 637 -20.26 15.97 22.30
N GLY A 638 -19.42 16.67 23.05
CA GLY A 638 -19.86 17.83 23.83
C GLY A 638 -20.17 19.07 22.98
N PRO A 639 -20.97 19.99 23.56
CA PRO A 639 -20.68 21.40 23.43
C PRO A 639 -20.49 22.07 24.81
N ARG A 640 -19.37 22.77 24.91
CA ARG A 640 -18.99 23.96 25.69
C ARG A 640 -19.97 24.61 26.72
N TRP A 641 -19.39 24.80 27.92
CA TRP A 641 -19.53 25.86 28.95
C TRP A 641 -20.78 25.97 29.86
N GLY A 642 -20.54 26.07 31.18
CA GLY A 642 -21.47 26.64 32.16
C GLY A 642 -21.37 26.03 33.57
N ALA A 643 -20.87 26.79 34.54
CA ALA A 643 -20.63 26.38 35.92
C ALA A 643 -21.90 26.13 36.75
N SER A 644 -21.89 25.16 37.68
CA SER A 644 -22.13 25.41 39.11
C SER A 644 -21.86 24.16 39.95
N ARG A 645 -21.19 24.37 41.09
CA ARG A 645 -20.94 23.38 42.14
C ARG A 645 -22.24 23.05 42.88
N ARG A 646 -22.47 21.77 43.21
CA ARG A 646 -23.05 21.37 44.51
C ARG A 646 -22.75 19.91 44.84
N HIS A 647 -22.32 19.71 46.08
CA HIS A 647 -21.95 18.46 46.75
C HIS A 647 -23.01 17.36 46.71
N ARG A 648 -22.58 16.10 46.64
CA ARG A 648 -23.03 15.00 47.51
C ARG A 648 -22.03 13.83 47.48
N GLU A 649 -21.64 13.37 48.67
CA GLU A 649 -20.68 12.29 48.94
C GLU A 649 -21.22 10.89 48.59
N PRO A 650 -20.34 9.89 48.38
CA PRO A 650 -20.72 8.50 48.14
C PRO A 650 -20.75 7.69 49.44
N GLY A 651 -21.92 7.14 49.79
CA GLY A 651 -22.06 6.21 50.89
C GLY A 651 -23.40 5.48 50.84
N VAL A 652 -23.36 4.18 51.18
CA VAL A 652 -24.51 3.28 51.41
C VAL A 652 -25.04 2.52 50.17
N CYS A 653 -24.33 1.45 49.76
CA CYS A 653 -24.95 0.27 49.14
C CYS A 653 -24.06 -1.00 49.16
N ALA A 654 -23.24 -1.19 50.20
CA ALA A 654 -22.33 -2.35 50.29
C ALA A 654 -22.49 -3.22 51.56
N ARG A 655 -23.60 -3.08 52.31
CA ARG A 655 -23.87 -3.92 53.49
C ARG A 655 -25.30 -4.45 53.51
N GLN A 656 -25.64 -5.32 52.57
CA GLN A 656 -26.85 -6.15 52.73
C GLN A 656 -26.84 -7.47 51.94
N ILE A 657 -25.68 -8.13 51.82
CA ILE A 657 -25.59 -9.50 51.30
C ILE A 657 -24.61 -10.34 52.16
N SER A 658 -24.75 -10.30 53.48
CA SER A 658 -23.99 -11.22 54.35
C SER A 658 -24.81 -11.88 55.47
N GLN A 659 -26.12 -11.66 55.55
CA GLN A 659 -26.97 -12.31 56.56
C GLN A 659 -28.34 -12.65 55.97
N SER A 660 -28.47 -13.87 55.43
CA SER A 660 -29.68 -14.69 55.53
C SER A 660 -29.33 -16.10 55.07
N GLY A 661 -29.17 -17.00 56.04
CA GLY A 661 -29.22 -18.43 55.79
C GLY A 661 -30.65 -18.83 55.44
N GLY A 662 -30.80 -19.67 54.43
CA GLY A 662 -32.08 -20.20 53.99
C GLY A 662 -32.00 -20.74 52.57
N ASP A 663 -32.27 -22.04 52.42
CA ASP A 663 -32.23 -22.84 51.20
C ASP A 663 -32.55 -22.09 49.91
N ARG A 664 -31.54 -21.93 49.04
CA ARG A 664 -31.75 -21.61 47.62
C ARG A 664 -30.96 -22.61 46.78
N PRO A 665 -31.59 -23.24 45.76
CA PRO A 665 -30.91 -24.21 44.92
C PRO A 665 -29.78 -23.55 44.13
N SER A 666 -28.69 -24.29 43.93
CA SER A 666 -27.49 -23.82 43.24
C SER A 666 -27.79 -23.29 41.83
N LEU A 667 -26.94 -22.39 41.34
CA LEU A 667 -27.07 -21.76 40.02
C LEU A 667 -27.20 -22.81 38.88
N ALA A 668 -26.59 -23.99 39.05
CA ALA A 668 -26.71 -25.13 38.15
C ALA A 668 -28.15 -25.70 38.07
N ALA A 669 -28.88 -25.74 39.18
CA ALA A 669 -30.27 -26.21 39.22
C ALA A 669 -31.25 -25.20 38.58
N ARG A 670 -30.96 -23.89 38.69
CA ARG A 670 -31.71 -22.85 37.95
C ARG A 670 -31.44 -22.91 36.45
N PHE A 671 -30.19 -23.19 36.06
CA PHE A 671 -29.80 -23.38 34.66
C PHE A 671 -30.46 -24.63 34.03
N GLN A 672 -30.56 -25.74 34.77
CA GLN A 672 -31.26 -26.95 34.33
C GLN A 672 -32.78 -26.78 34.24
N ARG A 673 -33.40 -26.00 35.15
CA ARG A 673 -34.83 -25.65 35.04
C ARG A 673 -35.12 -24.78 33.82
N ALA A 674 -34.28 -23.77 33.56
CA ALA A 674 -34.38 -22.91 32.38
C ALA A 674 -34.21 -23.71 31.08
N LEU A 675 -33.26 -24.67 31.03
CA LEU A 675 -33.11 -25.60 29.91
C LEU A 675 -34.32 -26.54 29.73
N GLY A 676 -34.96 -26.94 30.83
CA GLY A 676 -36.17 -27.78 30.82
C GLY A 676 -37.41 -27.06 30.28
N GLU A 677 -37.55 -25.77 30.57
CA GLU A 677 -38.63 -24.91 30.04
C GLU A 677 -38.37 -24.50 28.58
N HIS A 678 -37.10 -24.25 28.21
CA HIS A 678 -36.71 -23.95 26.84
C HIS A 678 -36.89 -25.15 25.88
N ARG A 679 -36.81 -26.39 26.39
CA ARG A 679 -37.13 -27.60 25.63
C ARG A 679 -38.60 -27.64 25.17
N ARG A 680 -39.52 -27.03 25.93
CA ARG A 680 -40.95 -26.97 25.55
C ARG A 680 -41.25 -25.88 24.53
N SER A 681 -40.45 -24.80 24.45
CA SER A 681 -40.56 -23.77 23.40
C SER A 681 -39.79 -24.11 22.12
N SER A 682 -38.75 -24.96 22.22
CA SER A 682 -37.91 -25.39 21.08
C SER A 682 -38.60 -26.32 20.07
N GLN A 683 -39.83 -26.78 20.32
CA GLN A 683 -40.62 -27.55 19.34
C GLN A 683 -41.06 -26.74 18.11
N ARG A 684 -40.76 -25.43 18.02
CA ARG A 684 -41.01 -24.59 16.83
C ARG A 684 -39.81 -24.42 15.90
N TYR A 685 -38.64 -24.97 16.23
CA TYR A 685 -37.48 -24.97 15.33
C TYR A 685 -37.08 -26.42 15.01
N PRO A 686 -36.88 -26.79 13.72
CA PRO A 686 -36.51 -28.15 13.37
C PRO A 686 -35.10 -28.49 13.88
N PRO A 687 -34.86 -29.74 14.30
CA PRO A 687 -33.56 -30.16 14.80
C PRO A 687 -32.60 -30.37 13.62
N GLY A 688 -31.60 -29.49 13.51
CA GLY A 688 -30.36 -29.83 12.83
C GLY A 688 -29.64 -28.66 12.17
N TRP A 689 -29.01 -27.78 12.95
CA TRP A 689 -27.83 -27.00 12.54
C TRP A 689 -26.96 -26.71 13.76
#